data_AF-A0A922G5C3-F1
#
_entry.id   AF-A0A922G5C3-F1
#
_cell.length_a   1.000
_cell.length_b   1.000
_cell.length_c   1.000
_cell.angle_alpha   90.00
_cell.angle_beta   90.00
_cell.angle_gamma   90.00
#
_symmetry.space_group_name_H-M   'P 1'
#
loop_
_entity.id
_entity.type
_entity.pdbx_description
1 polymer ?
#
loop_
_entity_poly.entity_id
_entity_poly.type
_entity_poly.pdbx_seq_one_letter_code
_entity_poly.pdbx_strand_id
1 'polypeptide(L)'
;MAYGQTGTGKTYTLGKLGKDDAAGRGIMLRALEDIIGNISTSSDTIEVSYFQLYKESIQDLLATEKTNIHINEDPKTGEVSLPGATVVKIQDLDNFLQLLQVGEGNRHAANTKMNTESSRSHAILMVRIFQDFGPSQLLLYNEHLKPFFLKVHIRRAVNEKVNFGINSPEKGSRSDLFDGKDIPIVRKGKLLIVDLAGSERIDKSGSEGLLLEEAKFINLSLSSLGKCINALAENSPHIPTRDSKLTRLLCDSFGGTARTSLIITIGPSARHHAETASTIMFGQRAMRIVNTVKVKEEFDYESLCRKLENQVDNLTADIERQQKLRDDDKYELEKQLRECQENFAEANKILVTRSEQHQLEKATYQKVLADTTQMYEKKIAELIKQIEDEHARSESVEEQLDLMKKLLSENQKSIQNHQMESSRHQNALVDTTQIYEKKIAELVKQLQDEHARFEVAEEQLDLAKRLLTDHQKTMQGQKEIDELELKFQEMYQLQENTLHKLQLLKSENKDLLEEKATLNEKLDSVSQRLSEEEKQRKAIENELVKLKRAVPENDNDFEDKTSYAKEDINKQSSEFGNRTGSYRSNQLRGTLSGQRATIAKICEEVGLQKILQLLASEDSDIQIHAVKVVANLAAEDINQKRIVDEGGLDALLMLLHSSENTTILRVVSGAIANLAMNEQNQGLIIDKRGAQLLAKTASKTDDPQTLRMVAGALANLCGNEKLLLLLKEDGGVKALLGMVRSGSSDVIAQVARGLANFAKCESRGIIQAGHRTGRSLLMDDGSLAWLIANSNTASASTRRHIELALCHLAQNEDNANDFISGGGVKVLFGISEESSREDIRNLAKKSLRLNSSLQAEMHMQW
;
A
#
# COMPACT_ATOMS: atom_id res chain seq x y z
N MET A 1 -35.34 -28.24 -25.27
CA MET A 1 -35.92 -28.47 -26.62
C MET A 1 -36.92 -29.61 -26.55
N ALA A 2 -37.93 -29.66 -27.42
CA ALA A 2 -38.79 -30.84 -27.63
C ALA A 2 -38.64 -31.39 -29.07
N TYR A 3 -38.59 -32.72 -29.21
CA TYR A 3 -38.41 -33.43 -30.48
C TYR A 3 -39.29 -34.69 -30.57
N GLY A 4 -39.82 -34.98 -31.76
CA GLY A 4 -40.66 -36.15 -32.02
C GLY A 4 -41.71 -35.90 -33.10
N GLN A 5 -42.53 -36.91 -33.40
CA GLN A 5 -43.57 -36.83 -34.44
C GLN A 5 -44.63 -35.74 -34.12
N THR A 6 -45.29 -35.20 -35.14
CA THR A 6 -46.49 -34.36 -34.97
C THR A 6 -47.58 -35.04 -34.13
N GLY A 7 -48.32 -34.25 -33.36
CA GLY A 7 -49.34 -34.75 -32.42
C GLY A 7 -48.82 -35.43 -31.15
N THR A 8 -47.51 -35.69 -31.01
CA THR A 8 -46.94 -36.37 -29.80
C THR A 8 -46.80 -35.49 -28.56
N GLY A 9 -47.10 -34.19 -28.65
CA GLY A 9 -47.17 -33.28 -27.49
C GLY A 9 -46.08 -32.21 -27.36
N LYS A 10 -45.16 -32.06 -28.31
CA LYS A 10 -44.07 -31.04 -28.29
C LYS A 10 -44.54 -29.65 -27.80
N THR A 11 -45.49 -29.04 -28.53
CA THR A 11 -46.04 -27.71 -28.22
C THR A 11 -46.88 -27.70 -26.93
N TYR A 12 -47.53 -28.82 -26.57
CA TYR A 12 -48.25 -28.96 -25.29
C TYR A 12 -47.28 -28.87 -24.11
N THR A 13 -46.13 -29.55 -24.19
CA THR A 13 -45.09 -29.55 -23.15
C THR A 13 -44.41 -28.19 -23.02
N LEU A 14 -44.21 -27.46 -24.13
CA LEU A 14 -43.47 -26.20 -24.13
C LEU A 14 -44.33 -24.94 -24.01
N GLY A 15 -45.26 -24.73 -24.94
CA GLY A 15 -45.93 -23.43 -25.16
C GLY A 15 -47.34 -23.29 -24.61
N LYS A 16 -47.90 -24.32 -23.94
CA LYS A 16 -49.27 -24.26 -23.41
C LYS A 16 -49.42 -23.17 -22.33
N LEU A 17 -50.25 -22.17 -22.61
CA LEU A 17 -50.41 -20.99 -21.75
C LEU A 17 -51.03 -21.24 -20.36
N GLY A 18 -51.84 -22.30 -20.19
CA GLY A 18 -52.48 -22.63 -18.89
C GLY A 18 -53.16 -21.44 -18.21
N LYS A 19 -54.09 -20.79 -18.92
CA LYS A 19 -54.81 -19.60 -18.44
C LYS A 19 -55.64 -19.89 -17.19
N ASP A 20 -56.46 -20.94 -17.26
CA ASP A 20 -57.46 -21.29 -16.26
C ASP A 20 -56.92 -22.25 -15.18
N ASP A 21 -55.74 -22.83 -15.41
CA ASP A 21 -55.11 -23.83 -14.53
C ASP A 21 -53.57 -23.72 -14.59
N ALA A 22 -52.96 -23.51 -13.43
CA ALA A 22 -51.52 -23.44 -13.26
C ALA A 22 -50.80 -24.79 -13.43
N ALA A 23 -51.46 -25.94 -13.21
CA ALA A 23 -50.92 -27.26 -13.54
C ALA A 23 -50.84 -27.45 -15.07
N GLY A 24 -51.78 -26.85 -15.81
CA GLY A 24 -51.85 -26.85 -17.25
C GLY A 24 -50.81 -26.00 -17.99
N ARG A 25 -49.92 -25.28 -17.30
CA ARG A 25 -48.87 -24.43 -17.89
C ARG A 25 -47.68 -25.23 -18.44
N GLY A 26 -47.19 -24.84 -19.62
CA GLY A 26 -46.02 -25.41 -20.30
C GLY A 26 -44.69 -24.82 -19.82
N ILE A 27 -43.59 -25.44 -20.24
CA ILE A 27 -42.22 -25.11 -19.78
C ILE A 27 -41.82 -23.66 -20.09
N MET A 28 -42.29 -23.06 -21.19
CA MET A 28 -41.97 -21.65 -21.50
C MET A 28 -42.45 -20.71 -20.39
N LEU A 29 -43.69 -20.88 -19.92
CA LEU A 29 -44.26 -20.03 -18.89
C LEU A 29 -43.66 -20.33 -17.52
N ARG A 30 -43.54 -21.62 -17.16
CA ARG A 30 -42.93 -22.06 -15.89
C ARG A 30 -41.48 -21.61 -15.72
N ALA A 31 -40.70 -21.59 -16.80
CA ALA A 31 -39.33 -21.10 -16.76
C ALA A 31 -39.27 -19.58 -16.50
N LEU A 32 -40.19 -18.79 -17.06
CA LEU A 32 -40.25 -17.36 -16.74
C LEU A 32 -40.82 -17.08 -15.35
N GLU A 33 -41.77 -17.89 -14.85
CA GLU A 33 -42.23 -17.83 -13.45
C GLU A 33 -41.04 -18.01 -12.49
N ASP A 34 -40.22 -19.04 -12.70
CA ASP A 34 -39.02 -19.32 -11.90
C ASP A 34 -37.93 -18.24 -12.07
N ILE A 35 -37.64 -17.79 -13.30
CA ILE A 35 -36.67 -16.72 -13.54
C ILE A 35 -37.11 -15.41 -12.85
N ILE A 36 -38.35 -14.98 -13.03
CA ILE A 36 -38.87 -13.73 -12.44
C ILE A 36 -38.88 -13.81 -10.91
N GLY A 37 -39.16 -14.98 -10.34
CA GLY A 37 -39.10 -15.22 -8.88
C GLY A 37 -37.69 -15.22 -8.27
N ASN A 38 -36.63 -15.31 -9.08
CA ASN A 38 -35.23 -15.40 -8.61
C ASN A 38 -34.35 -14.20 -8.99
N ILE A 39 -34.82 -13.23 -9.79
CA ILE A 39 -34.06 -12.04 -10.18
C ILE A 39 -34.26 -10.85 -9.24
N SER A 40 -33.27 -9.95 -9.18
CA SER A 40 -33.38 -8.67 -8.47
C SER A 40 -34.02 -7.59 -9.35
N THR A 41 -35.28 -7.25 -9.11
CA THR A 41 -36.05 -6.29 -9.94
C THR A 41 -35.51 -4.85 -9.98
N SER A 42 -34.49 -4.52 -9.17
CA SER A 42 -33.82 -3.21 -9.15
C SER A 42 -32.56 -3.14 -10.02
N SER A 43 -32.07 -4.26 -10.55
CA SER A 43 -30.74 -4.37 -11.16
C SER A 43 -30.65 -5.42 -12.29
N ASP A 44 -31.31 -6.56 -12.14
CA ASP A 44 -31.36 -7.59 -13.18
C ASP A 44 -32.31 -7.18 -14.33
N THR A 45 -31.95 -7.52 -15.57
CA THR A 45 -32.80 -7.30 -16.76
C THR A 45 -33.08 -8.62 -17.48
N ILE A 46 -34.36 -8.90 -17.76
CA ILE A 46 -34.81 -9.99 -18.63
C ILE A 46 -35.16 -9.42 -20.01
N GLU A 47 -34.59 -9.99 -21.06
CA GLU A 47 -34.88 -9.66 -22.47
C GLU A 47 -35.39 -10.88 -23.23
N VAL A 48 -36.53 -10.76 -23.89
CA VAL A 48 -37.16 -11.83 -24.66
C VAL A 48 -37.26 -11.47 -26.13
N SER A 49 -36.97 -12.46 -26.99
CA SER A 49 -37.27 -12.46 -28.42
C SER A 49 -37.92 -13.79 -28.79
N TYR A 50 -38.90 -13.79 -29.70
CA TYR A 50 -39.59 -15.01 -30.13
C TYR A 50 -39.60 -15.14 -31.66
N PHE A 51 -39.24 -16.32 -32.17
CA PHE A 51 -39.00 -16.54 -33.60
C PHE A 51 -39.70 -17.79 -34.13
N GLN A 52 -40.00 -17.76 -35.42
CA GLN A 52 -40.38 -18.92 -36.21
C GLN A 52 -39.29 -19.19 -37.27
N LEU A 53 -38.77 -20.42 -37.33
CA LEU A 53 -37.90 -20.89 -38.40
C LEU A 53 -38.71 -21.82 -39.32
N TYR A 54 -38.86 -21.42 -40.57
CA TYR A 54 -39.64 -22.12 -41.59
C TYR A 54 -39.01 -21.91 -42.98
N LYS A 55 -38.89 -22.97 -43.79
CA LYS A 55 -38.19 -22.97 -45.11
C LYS A 55 -36.84 -22.23 -45.09
N GLU A 56 -36.01 -22.51 -44.07
CA GLU A 56 -34.71 -21.84 -43.84
C GLU A 56 -34.78 -20.31 -43.77
N SER A 57 -35.94 -19.73 -43.42
CA SER A 57 -36.15 -18.31 -43.12
C SER A 57 -36.54 -18.12 -41.65
N ILE A 58 -35.97 -17.09 -41.00
CA ILE A 58 -36.27 -16.73 -39.62
C ILE A 58 -37.22 -15.52 -39.65
N GLN A 59 -38.45 -15.71 -39.17
CA GLN A 59 -39.42 -14.64 -38.95
C GLN A 59 -39.52 -14.30 -37.47
N ASP A 60 -39.63 -13.01 -37.18
CA ASP A 60 -39.93 -12.52 -35.84
C ASP A 60 -41.43 -12.66 -35.53
N LEU A 61 -41.76 -13.31 -34.41
CA LEU A 61 -43.15 -13.50 -33.97
C LEU A 61 -43.70 -12.29 -33.19
N LEU A 62 -42.85 -11.34 -32.82
CA LEU A 62 -43.21 -10.11 -32.11
C LEU A 62 -43.30 -8.91 -33.06
N ALA A 63 -42.67 -8.99 -34.24
CA ALA A 63 -42.66 -7.97 -35.28
C ALA A 63 -42.70 -8.63 -36.68
N THR A 64 -43.89 -9.10 -37.08
CA THR A 64 -44.07 -10.04 -38.21
C THR A 64 -43.56 -9.57 -39.57
N GLU A 65 -43.33 -8.27 -39.75
CA GLU A 65 -42.71 -7.68 -40.93
C GLU A 65 -41.21 -8.03 -41.05
N LYS A 66 -40.53 -8.34 -39.94
CA LYS A 66 -39.12 -8.72 -39.89
C LYS A 66 -38.99 -10.20 -40.25
N THR A 67 -38.59 -10.44 -41.50
CA THR A 67 -38.41 -11.77 -42.08
C THR A 67 -36.98 -12.01 -42.56
N ASN A 68 -36.59 -13.27 -42.68
CA ASN A 68 -35.25 -13.71 -43.06
C ASN A 68 -34.11 -13.12 -42.21
N ILE A 69 -34.30 -13.02 -40.88
CA ILE A 69 -33.29 -12.44 -39.98
C ILE A 69 -31.96 -13.21 -40.10
N HIS A 70 -30.86 -12.46 -40.21
CA HIS A 70 -29.51 -13.01 -40.34
C HIS A 70 -28.96 -13.51 -38.99
N ILE A 71 -28.45 -14.74 -38.99
CA ILE A 71 -27.69 -15.32 -37.87
C ILE A 71 -26.27 -14.76 -37.89
N ASN A 72 -25.89 -14.10 -36.80
CA ASN A 72 -24.53 -13.66 -36.53
C ASN A 72 -23.84 -14.65 -35.57
N GLU A 73 -22.60 -15.03 -35.89
CA GLU A 73 -21.73 -15.90 -35.09
C GLU A 73 -20.48 -15.09 -34.71
N ASP A 74 -20.26 -14.83 -33.43
CA ASP A 74 -19.03 -14.19 -32.96
C ASP A 74 -17.83 -15.16 -33.15
N PRO A 75 -16.80 -14.80 -33.96
CA PRO A 75 -15.68 -15.68 -34.25
C PRO A 75 -14.69 -15.84 -33.09
N LYS A 76 -14.80 -15.06 -32.01
CA LYS A 76 -13.98 -15.16 -30.79
C LYS A 76 -14.68 -15.95 -29.69
N THR A 77 -15.96 -15.67 -29.44
CA THR A 77 -16.71 -16.28 -28.32
C THR A 77 -17.54 -17.50 -28.73
N GLY A 78 -17.86 -17.64 -30.02
CA GLY A 78 -18.81 -18.62 -30.54
C GLY A 78 -20.28 -18.21 -30.36
N GLU A 79 -20.57 -17.04 -29.78
CA GLU A 79 -21.92 -16.58 -29.47
C GLU A 79 -22.79 -16.45 -30.72
N VAL A 80 -23.89 -17.21 -30.75
CA VAL A 80 -24.94 -17.02 -31.75
C VAL A 80 -25.91 -15.92 -31.31
N SER A 81 -26.10 -14.93 -32.18
CA SER A 81 -26.97 -13.77 -31.99
C SER A 81 -27.83 -13.47 -33.22
N LEU A 82 -28.95 -12.78 -33.02
CA LEU A 82 -29.89 -12.34 -34.06
C LEU A 82 -30.09 -10.81 -33.95
N PRO A 83 -29.15 -9.98 -34.43
CA PRO A 83 -29.19 -8.53 -34.19
C PRO A 83 -30.37 -7.79 -34.87
N GLY A 84 -31.02 -8.42 -35.85
CA GLY A 84 -32.27 -7.90 -36.46
C GLY A 84 -33.56 -8.28 -35.70
N ALA A 85 -33.45 -8.99 -34.57
CA ALA A 85 -34.59 -9.40 -33.76
C ALA A 85 -35.22 -8.23 -32.99
N THR A 86 -36.52 -8.32 -32.75
CA THR A 86 -37.20 -7.54 -31.72
C THR A 86 -36.82 -8.08 -30.34
N VAL A 87 -36.50 -7.17 -29.44
CA VAL A 87 -36.12 -7.44 -28.07
C VAL A 87 -37.11 -6.72 -27.17
N VAL A 88 -37.83 -7.46 -26.35
CA VAL A 88 -38.77 -6.92 -25.36
C VAL A 88 -38.19 -7.14 -23.97
N LYS A 89 -38.06 -6.06 -23.18
CA LYS A 89 -37.69 -6.17 -21.76
C LYS A 89 -38.91 -6.59 -20.95
N ILE A 90 -38.77 -7.63 -20.16
CA ILE A 90 -39.84 -8.17 -19.31
C ILE A 90 -39.75 -7.54 -17.92
N GLN A 91 -40.87 -6.97 -17.47
CA GLN A 91 -41.01 -6.37 -16.14
C GLN A 91 -41.69 -7.33 -15.15
N ASP A 92 -42.68 -8.09 -15.62
CA ASP A 92 -43.51 -8.98 -14.83
C ASP A 92 -44.04 -10.17 -15.67
N LEU A 93 -44.76 -11.08 -15.01
CA LEU A 93 -45.30 -12.29 -15.62
C LEU A 93 -46.45 -12.01 -16.61
N ASP A 94 -47.26 -10.97 -16.37
CA ASP A 94 -48.40 -10.62 -17.23
C ASP A 94 -47.94 -10.00 -18.55
N ASN A 95 -46.89 -9.19 -18.52
CA ASN A 95 -46.18 -8.68 -19.69
C ASN A 95 -45.61 -9.83 -20.54
N PHE A 96 -45.01 -10.85 -19.91
CA PHE A 96 -44.57 -12.05 -20.64
C PHE A 96 -45.74 -12.89 -21.17
N LEU A 97 -46.82 -13.05 -20.41
CA LEU A 97 -48.05 -13.73 -20.85
C LEU A 97 -48.68 -13.05 -22.06
N GLN A 98 -48.68 -11.72 -22.12
CA GLN A 98 -49.14 -10.94 -23.27
C GLN A 98 -48.22 -11.15 -24.48
N LEU A 99 -46.90 -11.07 -24.30
CA LEU A 99 -45.91 -11.34 -25.35
C LEU A 99 -46.10 -12.74 -25.95
N LEU A 100 -46.24 -13.78 -25.11
CA LEU A 100 -46.38 -15.16 -25.56
C LEU A 100 -47.73 -15.39 -26.28
N GLN A 101 -48.80 -14.70 -25.87
CA GLN A 101 -50.09 -14.71 -26.57
C GLN A 101 -50.01 -14.04 -27.94
N VAL A 102 -49.37 -12.88 -28.05
CA VAL A 102 -49.14 -12.19 -29.33
C VAL A 102 -48.28 -13.06 -30.25
N GLY A 103 -47.20 -13.65 -29.72
CA GLY A 103 -46.29 -14.50 -30.47
C GLY A 103 -46.93 -15.79 -31.01
N GLU A 104 -47.71 -16.51 -30.19
CA GLU A 104 -48.46 -17.69 -30.66
C GLU A 104 -49.62 -17.31 -31.59
N GLY A 105 -50.29 -16.18 -31.37
CA GLY A 105 -51.29 -15.64 -32.31
C GLY A 105 -50.69 -15.33 -33.67
N ASN A 106 -49.52 -14.67 -33.70
CA ASN A 106 -48.76 -14.37 -34.91
C ASN A 106 -48.22 -15.65 -35.58
N ARG A 107 -47.75 -16.64 -34.81
CA ARG A 107 -47.35 -17.96 -35.30
C ARG A 107 -48.52 -18.67 -35.98
N HIS A 108 -49.70 -18.64 -35.38
CA HIS A 108 -50.92 -19.23 -35.94
C HIS A 108 -51.37 -18.50 -37.21
N ALA A 109 -51.36 -17.16 -37.22
CA ALA A 109 -51.71 -16.35 -38.39
C ALA A 109 -50.70 -16.54 -39.55
N ALA A 110 -49.40 -16.61 -39.26
CA ALA A 110 -48.35 -16.91 -40.22
C ALA A 110 -48.53 -18.32 -40.82
N ASN A 111 -48.79 -19.32 -39.97
CA ASN A 111 -49.05 -20.69 -40.41
C ASN A 111 -50.21 -20.74 -41.42
N THR A 112 -51.35 -20.15 -41.08
CA THR A 112 -52.53 -20.06 -41.96
C THR A 112 -52.24 -19.28 -43.23
N LYS A 113 -51.56 -18.13 -43.16
CA LYS A 113 -51.19 -17.31 -44.33
C LYS A 113 -50.24 -18.03 -45.30
N MET A 114 -49.44 -18.98 -44.82
CA MET A 114 -48.51 -19.77 -45.63
C MET A 114 -49.09 -21.13 -46.08
N ASN A 115 -50.37 -21.43 -45.79
CA ASN A 115 -51.00 -22.76 -45.99
C ASN A 115 -50.23 -23.90 -45.31
N THR A 116 -49.76 -23.65 -44.09
CA THR A 116 -48.89 -24.56 -43.32
C THR A 116 -49.52 -24.93 -41.98
N GLU A 117 -49.27 -26.16 -41.54
CA GLU A 117 -49.60 -26.62 -40.19
C GLU A 117 -48.48 -26.23 -39.21
N SER A 118 -48.80 -25.99 -37.93
CA SER A 118 -47.81 -25.67 -36.88
C SER A 118 -46.74 -26.76 -36.68
N SER A 119 -47.02 -27.98 -37.13
CA SER A 119 -46.06 -29.09 -37.27
C SER A 119 -44.85 -28.79 -38.15
N ARG A 120 -44.97 -27.82 -39.07
CA ARG A 120 -44.03 -27.59 -40.18
C ARG A 120 -42.99 -26.50 -39.92
N SER A 121 -42.99 -25.92 -38.73
CA SER A 121 -42.09 -24.83 -38.35
C SER A 121 -41.55 -25.01 -36.94
N HIS A 122 -40.32 -24.57 -36.71
CA HIS A 122 -39.73 -24.55 -35.38
C HIS A 122 -40.03 -23.20 -34.73
N ALA A 123 -40.50 -23.20 -33.48
CA ALA A 123 -40.61 -21.98 -32.68
C ALA A 123 -39.46 -21.92 -31.66
N ILE A 124 -38.81 -20.76 -31.57
CA ILE A 124 -37.58 -20.55 -30.80
C ILE A 124 -37.79 -19.32 -29.91
N LEU A 125 -38.08 -19.55 -28.62
CA LEU A 125 -38.09 -18.51 -27.61
C LEU A 125 -36.67 -18.33 -27.07
N MET A 126 -36.12 -17.13 -27.24
CA MET A 126 -34.82 -16.73 -26.71
C MET A 126 -35.04 -15.79 -25.53
N VAL A 127 -34.64 -16.25 -24.34
CA VAL A 127 -34.62 -15.44 -23.12
C VAL A 127 -33.17 -15.14 -22.80
N ARG A 128 -32.82 -13.85 -22.67
CA ARG A 128 -31.52 -13.37 -22.23
C ARG A 128 -31.70 -12.72 -20.86
N ILE A 129 -30.79 -13.01 -19.93
CA ILE A 129 -30.84 -12.53 -18.55
C ILE A 129 -29.51 -11.82 -18.29
N PHE A 130 -29.57 -10.59 -17.83
CA PHE A 130 -28.42 -9.78 -17.46
C PHE A 130 -28.51 -9.55 -15.96
N GLN A 131 -27.51 -9.98 -15.20
CA GLN A 131 -27.43 -9.75 -13.77
C GLN A 131 -26.23 -8.86 -13.45
N ASP A 132 -26.48 -7.73 -12.79
CA ASP A 132 -25.44 -6.78 -12.39
C ASP A 132 -24.94 -7.08 -10.97
N PHE A 133 -23.66 -7.42 -10.84
CA PHE A 133 -23.05 -7.66 -9.54
C PHE A 133 -22.58 -6.34 -8.92
N GLY A 134 -23.49 -5.68 -8.20
CA GLY A 134 -23.15 -4.59 -7.28
C GLY A 134 -22.04 -5.01 -6.28
N PRO A 135 -21.21 -4.05 -5.80
CA PRO A 135 -19.97 -4.34 -5.08
C PRO A 135 -20.16 -5.24 -3.84
N SER A 136 -21.30 -5.13 -3.16
CA SER A 136 -21.67 -5.98 -2.01
C SER A 136 -21.79 -7.48 -2.33
N GLN A 137 -22.10 -7.85 -3.59
CA GLN A 137 -22.20 -9.25 -4.03
C GLN A 137 -20.91 -9.76 -4.69
N LEU A 138 -20.09 -8.88 -5.29
CA LEU A 138 -18.73 -9.21 -5.75
C LEU A 138 -17.86 -9.77 -4.61
N LEU A 139 -18.09 -9.34 -3.37
CA LEU A 139 -17.42 -9.88 -2.18
C LEU A 139 -17.78 -11.36 -1.86
N LEU A 140 -18.94 -11.85 -2.32
CA LEU A 140 -19.38 -13.23 -2.09
C LEU A 140 -19.03 -14.18 -3.25
N TYR A 141 -18.91 -13.67 -4.49
CA TYR A 141 -18.73 -14.52 -5.68
C TYR A 141 -17.27 -14.70 -6.15
N ASN A 142 -16.35 -13.78 -5.80
CA ASN A 142 -14.99 -13.74 -6.36
C ASN A 142 -14.01 -14.84 -5.88
N GLU A 143 -14.40 -15.77 -5.00
CA GLU A 143 -13.48 -16.82 -4.51
C GLU A 143 -13.33 -18.05 -5.43
N HIS A 144 -14.08 -18.16 -6.52
CA HIS A 144 -14.11 -19.39 -7.33
C HIS A 144 -13.79 -19.25 -8.84
N LEU A 145 -13.60 -18.03 -9.37
CA LEU A 145 -13.12 -17.84 -10.74
C LEU A 145 -12.11 -16.67 -10.82
N LYS A 146 -10.89 -16.96 -11.29
CA LYS A 146 -9.92 -15.97 -11.74
C LYS A 146 -9.32 -16.38 -13.09
N PRO A 147 -9.59 -15.61 -14.15
CA PRO A 147 -8.74 -15.60 -15.34
C PRO A 147 -8.19 -14.18 -15.62
N PHE A 148 -6.86 -14.05 -15.59
CA PHE A 148 -6.10 -13.06 -16.38
C PHE A 148 -6.52 -11.56 -16.30
N PHE A 149 -6.14 -10.89 -15.21
CA PHE A 149 -5.89 -9.43 -15.28
C PHE A 149 -4.55 -9.16 -15.98
N LEU A 150 -4.61 -8.81 -17.27
CA LEU A 150 -3.48 -8.25 -17.99
C LEU A 150 -3.20 -6.85 -17.44
N LYS A 151 -2.18 -6.68 -16.59
CA LYS A 151 -1.68 -5.34 -16.20
C LYS A 151 -1.14 -4.61 -17.42
N VAL A 152 -2.00 -3.81 -18.07
CA VAL A 152 -1.61 -2.86 -19.12
C VAL A 152 -0.71 -1.81 -18.48
N HIS A 153 0.61 -2.02 -18.58
CA HIS A 153 1.60 -1.05 -18.15
C HIS A 153 1.60 0.09 -19.17
N ILE A 154 0.81 1.12 -18.93
CA ILE A 154 0.92 2.41 -19.62
C ILE A 154 2.24 3.06 -19.18
N ARG A 155 3.34 2.63 -19.81
CA ARG A 155 4.63 3.34 -19.75
C ARG A 155 4.50 4.65 -20.53
N ARG A 156 3.84 5.66 -19.94
CA ARG A 156 4.09 7.05 -20.33
C ARG A 156 5.53 7.37 -19.94
N ALA A 157 6.40 7.41 -20.92
CA ALA A 157 7.76 7.92 -20.74
C ALA A 157 7.66 9.43 -20.46
N VAL A 158 7.85 9.82 -19.20
CA VAL A 158 8.02 11.22 -18.80
C VAL A 158 9.51 11.43 -18.54
N ASN A 159 10.23 11.80 -19.60
CA ASN A 159 11.45 12.57 -19.42
C ASN A 159 11.02 13.98 -19.04
N GLU A 160 11.19 14.36 -17.77
CA GLU A 160 11.82 15.63 -17.42
C GLU A 160 12.15 15.70 -15.92
N LYS A 161 13.23 16.44 -15.61
CA LYS A 161 13.70 16.66 -14.24
C LYS A 161 13.20 18.02 -13.76
N VAL A 162 12.35 18.05 -12.74
CA VAL A 162 12.22 19.23 -11.87
C VAL A 162 12.22 18.76 -10.42
N ASN A 163 13.29 19.10 -9.70
CA ASN A 163 13.39 18.92 -8.26
C ASN A 163 12.95 20.23 -7.58
N PHE A 164 11.88 20.20 -6.80
CA PHE A 164 11.68 21.11 -5.67
C PHE A 164 10.97 20.36 -4.55
N GLY A 165 11.64 20.25 -3.40
CA GLY A 165 11.09 19.61 -2.20
C GLY A 165 10.77 20.65 -1.14
N ILE A 166 9.57 20.57 -0.56
CA ILE A 166 9.15 21.28 0.66
C ILE A 166 8.42 20.25 1.53
N ASN A 167 8.68 20.28 2.84
CA ASN A 167 8.17 19.27 3.78
C ASN A 167 6.75 19.59 4.27
N SER A 168 5.88 18.56 4.33
CA SER A 168 4.83 18.30 5.35
C SER A 168 3.76 19.39 5.66
N PRO A 169 2.50 19.03 6.00
CA PRO A 169 2.12 17.80 6.70
C PRO A 169 0.87 17.07 6.17
N GLU A 170 0.33 16.19 7.03
CA GLU A 170 -0.93 15.41 6.97
C GLU A 170 -0.98 14.17 6.06
N LYS A 171 -1.56 13.09 6.62
CA LYS A 171 -1.65 11.75 6.03
C LYS A 171 -3.02 11.52 5.39
N GLY A 172 -3.22 12.00 4.17
CA GLY A 172 -4.30 11.53 3.30
C GLY A 172 -3.84 10.32 2.47
N SER A 173 -4.55 9.18 2.54
CA SER A 173 -4.22 7.96 1.78
C SER A 173 -4.28 8.20 0.27
N ARG A 174 -3.12 8.39 -0.36
CA ARG A 174 -3.00 8.66 -1.80
C ARG A 174 -2.74 7.42 -2.66
N SER A 175 -2.94 6.23 -2.07
CA SER A 175 -2.71 4.90 -2.65
C SER A 175 -3.93 4.24 -3.26
N ASP A 176 -5.14 4.63 -2.84
CA ASP A 176 -6.31 3.74 -2.92
C ASP A 176 -7.13 3.90 -4.23
N LEU A 177 -6.60 4.67 -5.19
CA LEU A 177 -7.28 5.08 -6.43
C LEU A 177 -7.52 3.97 -7.45
N PHE A 178 -6.86 2.81 -7.34
CA PHE A 178 -7.09 1.64 -8.21
C PHE A 178 -6.83 0.30 -7.50
N ASP A 179 -7.64 -0.01 -6.48
CA ASP A 179 -7.88 -1.42 -6.14
C ASP A 179 -8.89 -2.00 -7.15
N GLY A 180 -8.60 -3.19 -7.70
CA GLY A 180 -9.29 -3.74 -8.88
C GLY A 180 -10.68 -4.34 -8.61
N LYS A 181 -11.39 -3.84 -7.59
CA LYS A 181 -12.58 -4.46 -7.00
C LYS A 181 -13.91 -3.88 -7.49
N ASP A 182 -13.93 -2.62 -7.93
CA ASP A 182 -15.16 -1.86 -8.23
C ASP A 182 -15.53 -1.80 -9.72
N ILE A 183 -14.85 -2.57 -10.57
CA ILE A 183 -15.24 -2.75 -11.97
C ILE A 183 -16.57 -3.53 -11.99
N PRO A 184 -17.67 -2.95 -12.50
CA PRO A 184 -18.95 -3.66 -12.58
C PRO A 184 -18.84 -4.85 -13.55
N ILE A 185 -19.35 -6.01 -13.12
CA ILE A 185 -19.36 -7.25 -13.91
C ILE A 185 -20.80 -7.68 -14.08
N VAL A 186 -21.23 -7.79 -15.35
CA VAL A 186 -22.56 -8.29 -15.72
C VAL A 186 -22.45 -9.75 -16.15
N ARG A 187 -23.20 -10.62 -15.49
CA ARG A 187 -23.36 -12.02 -15.90
C ARG A 187 -24.49 -12.15 -16.92
N LYS A 188 -24.25 -12.91 -17.98
CA LYS A 188 -25.19 -13.07 -19.11
C LYS A 188 -25.69 -14.50 -19.24
N GLY A 189 -26.94 -14.73 -18.87
CA GLY A 189 -27.69 -15.96 -19.14
C GLY A 189 -28.33 -15.94 -20.53
N LYS A 190 -28.36 -17.10 -21.22
CA LYS A 190 -29.13 -17.31 -22.46
C LYS A 190 -29.87 -18.65 -22.37
N LEU A 191 -31.19 -18.61 -22.30
CA LEU A 191 -32.08 -19.77 -22.33
C LEU A 191 -32.79 -19.84 -23.68
N LEU A 192 -32.67 -20.98 -24.35
CA LEU A 192 -33.31 -21.27 -25.64
C LEU A 192 -34.36 -22.36 -25.46
N ILE A 193 -35.64 -21.99 -25.57
CA ILE A 193 -36.75 -22.94 -25.53
C ILE A 193 -37.26 -23.16 -26.96
N VAL A 194 -37.01 -24.37 -27.47
CA VAL A 194 -37.25 -24.72 -28.88
C VAL A 194 -38.30 -25.82 -29.00
N ASP A 195 -39.41 -25.48 -29.63
CA ASP A 195 -40.46 -26.37 -30.12
C ASP A 195 -40.13 -26.71 -31.57
N LEU A 196 -39.57 -27.90 -31.82
CA LEU A 196 -39.17 -28.31 -33.17
C LEU A 196 -40.39 -28.72 -34.02
N ALA A 197 -40.20 -28.74 -35.34
CA ALA A 197 -41.12 -29.35 -36.29
C ALA A 197 -41.32 -30.87 -36.05
N GLY A 198 -42.31 -31.45 -36.73
CA GLY A 198 -42.53 -32.91 -36.80
C GLY A 198 -41.32 -33.66 -37.34
N SER A 199 -40.94 -34.77 -36.70
CA SER A 199 -39.80 -35.60 -37.10
C SER A 199 -40.15 -36.73 -38.08
N GLU A 200 -41.40 -36.81 -38.54
CA GLU A 200 -41.91 -37.84 -39.43
C GLU A 200 -41.35 -37.79 -40.86
N ARG A 201 -41.35 -38.95 -41.53
CA ARG A 201 -40.87 -39.07 -42.93
C ARG A 201 -41.94 -38.65 -43.95
N ILE A 202 -41.51 -37.88 -44.94
CA ILE A 202 -42.31 -37.37 -46.07
C ILE A 202 -43.02 -38.51 -46.82
N ASP A 203 -42.35 -39.66 -46.94
CA ASP A 203 -42.83 -40.88 -47.61
C ASP A 203 -44.17 -41.41 -47.05
N LYS A 204 -44.58 -40.93 -45.86
CA LYS A 204 -45.87 -41.25 -45.21
C LYS A 204 -46.85 -40.07 -45.14
N SER A 205 -46.46 -38.85 -45.54
CA SER A 205 -47.30 -37.65 -45.42
C SER A 205 -48.15 -37.36 -46.66
N GLY A 206 -48.10 -38.20 -47.70
CA GLY A 206 -48.95 -38.09 -48.90
C GLY A 206 -48.89 -36.72 -49.60
N SER A 207 -47.74 -36.04 -49.50
CA SER A 207 -47.62 -34.62 -49.84
C SER A 207 -47.12 -34.41 -51.27
N GLU A 208 -47.97 -33.88 -52.14
CA GLU A 208 -47.68 -33.65 -53.56
C GLU A 208 -47.42 -32.17 -53.90
N GLY A 209 -46.78 -31.93 -55.06
CA GLY A 209 -46.57 -30.58 -55.59
C GLY A 209 -45.78 -29.65 -54.66
N LEU A 210 -46.30 -28.44 -54.43
CA LEU A 210 -45.66 -27.43 -53.57
C LEU A 210 -45.48 -27.90 -52.11
N LEU A 211 -46.33 -28.82 -51.63
CA LEU A 211 -46.22 -29.41 -50.29
C LEU A 211 -45.01 -30.36 -50.18
N LEU A 212 -44.56 -30.95 -51.30
CA LEU A 212 -43.38 -31.80 -51.34
C LEU A 212 -42.08 -30.99 -51.21
N GLU A 213 -41.94 -29.89 -51.96
CA GLU A 213 -40.79 -28.98 -51.82
C GLU A 213 -40.70 -28.39 -50.41
N GLU A 214 -41.85 -28.04 -49.82
CA GLU A 214 -41.92 -27.64 -48.42
C GLU A 214 -41.40 -28.71 -47.46
N ALA A 215 -41.89 -29.95 -47.60
CA ALA A 215 -41.48 -31.06 -46.75
C ALA A 215 -39.97 -31.35 -46.83
N LYS A 216 -39.35 -31.16 -48.01
CA LYS A 216 -37.88 -31.25 -48.16
C LYS A 216 -37.13 -30.25 -47.28
N PHE A 217 -37.58 -28.98 -47.19
CA PHE A 217 -36.91 -27.98 -46.35
C PHE A 217 -37.11 -28.22 -44.85
N ILE A 218 -38.27 -28.74 -44.44
CA ILE A 218 -38.51 -29.13 -43.05
C ILE A 218 -37.55 -30.27 -42.66
N ASN A 219 -37.50 -31.32 -43.49
CA ASN A 219 -36.58 -32.42 -43.25
C ASN A 219 -35.12 -32.08 -43.50
N LEU A 220 -34.77 -31.05 -44.27
CA LEU A 220 -33.41 -30.50 -44.31
C LEU A 220 -32.99 -30.05 -42.91
N SER A 221 -33.77 -29.18 -42.28
CA SER A 221 -33.42 -28.63 -40.96
C SER A 221 -33.23 -29.71 -39.88
N LEU A 222 -34.12 -30.72 -39.84
CA LEU A 222 -34.05 -31.84 -38.89
C LEU A 222 -33.02 -32.92 -39.28
N SER A 223 -32.80 -33.17 -40.57
CA SER A 223 -31.74 -34.10 -41.01
C SER A 223 -30.36 -33.52 -40.75
N SER A 224 -30.16 -32.22 -40.96
CA SER A 224 -28.92 -31.51 -40.60
C SER A 224 -28.67 -31.57 -39.09
N LEU A 225 -29.71 -31.42 -38.26
CA LEU A 225 -29.61 -31.64 -36.81
C LEU A 225 -29.25 -33.10 -36.48
N GLY A 226 -29.84 -34.07 -37.18
CA GLY A 226 -29.48 -35.48 -37.08
C GLY A 226 -28.03 -35.78 -37.47
N LYS A 227 -27.52 -35.19 -38.56
CA LYS A 227 -26.10 -35.27 -38.96
C LYS A 227 -25.19 -34.73 -37.87
N CYS A 228 -25.50 -33.54 -37.33
CA CYS A 228 -24.72 -32.92 -36.26
C CYS A 228 -24.67 -33.82 -35.00
N ILE A 229 -25.82 -34.37 -34.58
CA ILE A 229 -25.91 -35.25 -33.42
C ILE A 229 -25.15 -36.56 -33.63
N ASN A 230 -25.23 -37.17 -34.82
CA ASN A 230 -24.43 -38.36 -35.14
C ASN A 230 -22.92 -38.04 -35.11
N ALA A 231 -22.49 -36.99 -35.82
CA ALA A 231 -21.10 -36.58 -35.89
C ALA A 231 -20.51 -36.26 -34.51
N LEU A 232 -21.28 -35.63 -33.62
CA LEU A 232 -20.88 -35.37 -32.24
C LEU A 232 -20.83 -36.65 -31.39
N ALA A 233 -21.82 -37.54 -31.50
CA ALA A 233 -21.85 -38.82 -30.78
C ALA A 233 -20.70 -39.77 -31.18
N GLU A 234 -20.16 -39.59 -32.39
CA GLU A 234 -19.03 -40.33 -32.96
C GLU A 234 -17.68 -39.59 -32.80
N ASN A 235 -17.66 -38.40 -32.20
CA ASN A 235 -16.48 -37.53 -32.03
C ASN A 235 -15.79 -37.15 -33.36
N SER A 236 -16.57 -36.91 -34.42
CA SER A 236 -16.07 -36.41 -35.70
C SER A 236 -15.33 -35.07 -35.54
N PRO A 237 -14.16 -34.87 -36.17
CA PRO A 237 -13.45 -33.58 -36.15
C PRO A 237 -14.16 -32.48 -36.94
N HIS A 238 -15.15 -32.85 -37.78
CA HIS A 238 -15.99 -31.89 -38.50
C HIS A 238 -17.47 -32.14 -38.18
N ILE A 239 -18.12 -31.11 -37.65
CA ILE A 239 -19.56 -31.10 -37.33
C ILE A 239 -20.26 -30.17 -38.33
N PRO A 240 -21.25 -30.63 -39.11
CA PRO A 240 -21.87 -29.86 -40.19
C PRO A 240 -22.91 -28.84 -39.67
N THR A 241 -22.54 -28.01 -38.69
CA THR A 241 -23.45 -27.04 -38.04
C THR A 241 -24.00 -25.97 -38.99
N ARG A 242 -23.39 -25.81 -40.17
CA ARG A 242 -23.81 -24.86 -41.21
C ARG A 242 -24.78 -25.43 -42.25
N ASP A 243 -25.12 -26.72 -42.18
CA ASP A 243 -26.08 -27.38 -43.08
C ASP A 243 -27.55 -26.92 -42.90
N SER A 244 -27.88 -26.17 -41.85
CA SER A 244 -29.15 -25.43 -41.71
C SER A 244 -29.03 -24.25 -40.74
N LYS A 245 -29.90 -23.26 -40.87
CA LYS A 245 -30.09 -22.18 -39.90
C LYS A 245 -30.48 -22.73 -38.52
N LEU A 246 -31.20 -23.85 -38.46
CA LEU A 246 -31.50 -24.54 -37.20
C LEU A 246 -30.21 -24.99 -36.49
N THR A 247 -29.31 -25.68 -37.20
CA THR A 247 -28.05 -26.15 -36.60
C THR A 247 -27.08 -25.02 -36.29
N ARG A 248 -27.14 -23.90 -37.02
CA ARG A 248 -26.41 -22.67 -36.69
C ARG A 248 -26.93 -22.03 -35.40
N LEU A 249 -28.26 -21.89 -35.24
CA LEU A 249 -28.87 -21.40 -33.99
C LEU A 249 -28.60 -22.29 -32.78
N LEU A 250 -28.31 -23.57 -32.99
CA LEU A 250 -28.12 -24.59 -31.96
C LEU A 250 -26.66 -25.02 -31.76
N CYS A 251 -25.67 -24.36 -32.37
CA CYS A 251 -24.27 -24.79 -32.21
C CYS A 251 -23.76 -24.64 -30.75
N ASP A 252 -24.29 -23.66 -30.00
CA ASP A 252 -24.11 -23.53 -28.55
C ASP A 252 -24.66 -24.75 -27.77
N SER A 253 -25.66 -25.46 -28.32
CA SER A 253 -26.46 -26.45 -27.61
C SER A 253 -25.97 -27.90 -27.74
N PHE A 254 -25.19 -28.25 -28.75
CA PHE A 254 -24.67 -29.61 -28.97
C PHE A 254 -23.17 -29.55 -29.30
N GLY A 255 -22.33 -30.06 -28.40
CA GLY A 255 -20.87 -29.87 -28.43
C GLY A 255 -20.40 -28.46 -28.02
N GLY A 256 -21.34 -27.53 -27.81
CA GLY A 256 -21.08 -26.13 -27.49
C GLY A 256 -20.98 -25.82 -25.99
N THR A 257 -21.35 -24.59 -25.62
CA THR A 257 -21.15 -24.02 -24.27
C THR A 257 -22.39 -24.01 -23.38
N ALA A 258 -23.57 -24.39 -23.88
CA ALA A 258 -24.82 -24.38 -23.12
C ALA A 258 -25.04 -25.67 -22.30
N ARG A 259 -25.84 -25.56 -21.24
CA ARG A 259 -26.54 -26.71 -20.65
C ARG A 259 -27.78 -26.98 -21.49
N THR A 260 -27.94 -28.21 -21.98
CA THR A 260 -28.99 -28.56 -22.95
C THR A 260 -29.81 -29.75 -22.49
N SER A 261 -31.13 -29.55 -22.38
CA SER A 261 -32.11 -30.61 -22.12
C SER A 261 -32.93 -30.90 -23.37
N LEU A 262 -32.90 -32.16 -23.83
CA LEU A 262 -33.71 -32.67 -24.93
C LEU A 262 -34.87 -33.50 -24.38
N ILE A 263 -36.10 -33.07 -24.66
CA ILE A 263 -37.32 -33.80 -24.36
C ILE A 263 -37.71 -34.54 -25.64
N ILE A 264 -37.83 -35.87 -25.57
CA ILE A 264 -38.39 -36.68 -26.66
C ILE A 264 -39.87 -36.97 -26.40
N THR A 265 -40.73 -36.68 -27.37
CA THR A 265 -42.17 -36.91 -27.31
C THR A 265 -42.58 -38.00 -28.30
N ILE A 266 -43.28 -39.02 -27.82
CA ILE A 266 -43.53 -40.26 -28.58
C ILE A 266 -45.01 -40.61 -28.65
N GLY A 267 -45.42 -41.31 -29.71
CA GLY A 267 -46.78 -41.85 -29.84
C GLY A 267 -46.87 -43.25 -29.21
N PRO A 268 -47.69 -43.48 -28.17
CA PRO A 268 -47.77 -44.77 -27.48
C PRO A 268 -48.58 -45.84 -28.26
N SER A 269 -49.38 -45.44 -29.25
CA SER A 269 -50.12 -46.38 -30.09
C SER A 269 -49.22 -47.04 -31.13
N ALA A 270 -49.41 -48.35 -31.36
CA ALA A 270 -48.62 -49.17 -32.29
C ALA A 270 -48.50 -48.59 -33.72
N ARG A 271 -49.49 -47.81 -34.18
CA ARG A 271 -49.44 -47.09 -35.47
C ARG A 271 -48.25 -46.12 -35.60
N HIS A 272 -47.70 -45.65 -34.48
CA HIS A 272 -46.54 -44.76 -34.41
C HIS A 272 -45.21 -45.48 -34.20
N HIS A 273 -45.18 -46.82 -34.10
CA HIS A 273 -44.01 -47.62 -33.69
C HIS A 273 -42.71 -47.23 -34.40
N ALA A 274 -42.71 -47.08 -35.73
CA ALA A 274 -41.54 -46.73 -36.51
C ALA A 274 -40.99 -45.31 -36.23
N GLU A 275 -41.87 -44.35 -35.95
CA GLU A 275 -41.48 -42.97 -35.65
C GLU A 275 -41.05 -42.83 -34.18
N THR A 276 -41.75 -43.50 -33.27
CA THR A 276 -41.37 -43.63 -31.85
C THR A 276 -39.99 -44.27 -31.70
N ALA A 277 -39.71 -45.37 -32.41
CA ALA A 277 -38.38 -45.99 -32.43
C ALA A 277 -37.32 -45.05 -33.00
N SER A 278 -37.61 -44.35 -34.11
CA SER A 278 -36.69 -43.36 -34.69
C SER A 278 -36.38 -42.20 -33.72
N THR A 279 -37.39 -41.73 -32.98
CA THR A 279 -37.29 -40.67 -31.98
C THR A 279 -36.47 -41.10 -30.76
N ILE A 280 -36.68 -42.32 -30.26
CA ILE A 280 -35.89 -42.90 -29.15
C ILE A 280 -34.42 -43.07 -29.58
N MET A 281 -34.16 -43.61 -30.77
CA MET A 281 -32.80 -43.78 -31.28
C MET A 281 -32.07 -42.43 -31.49
N PHE A 282 -32.78 -41.36 -31.87
CA PHE A 282 -32.24 -40.00 -31.91
C PHE A 282 -31.85 -39.51 -30.52
N GLY A 283 -32.74 -39.68 -29.52
CA GLY A 283 -32.45 -39.36 -28.12
C GLY A 283 -31.23 -40.10 -27.57
N GLN A 284 -31.14 -41.41 -27.81
CA GLN A 284 -30.01 -42.25 -27.39
C GLN A 284 -28.66 -41.79 -27.98
N ARG A 285 -28.64 -41.28 -29.22
CA ARG A 285 -27.42 -40.69 -29.80
C ARG A 285 -27.12 -39.32 -29.20
N ALA A 286 -28.13 -38.48 -28.98
CA ALA A 286 -27.95 -37.18 -28.33
C ALA A 286 -27.40 -37.30 -26.90
N MET A 287 -27.77 -38.36 -26.16
CA MET A 287 -27.23 -38.64 -24.81
C MET A 287 -25.72 -38.95 -24.77
N ARG A 288 -25.07 -39.19 -25.91
CA ARG A 288 -23.61 -39.39 -26.00
C ARG A 288 -22.82 -38.08 -26.16
N ILE A 289 -23.50 -36.94 -26.34
CA ILE A 289 -22.87 -35.65 -26.62
C ILE A 289 -22.47 -34.97 -25.31
N VAL A 290 -21.23 -34.47 -25.23
CA VAL A 290 -20.70 -33.73 -24.08
C VAL A 290 -20.53 -32.26 -24.46
N ASN A 291 -21.14 -31.36 -23.69
CA ASN A 291 -21.00 -29.91 -23.84
C ASN A 291 -19.97 -29.36 -22.84
N THR A 292 -19.19 -28.36 -23.25
CA THR A 292 -18.21 -27.68 -22.38
C THR A 292 -18.84 -26.42 -21.79
N VAL A 293 -19.63 -26.59 -20.73
CA VAL A 293 -20.41 -25.51 -20.10
C VAL A 293 -19.50 -24.39 -19.59
N LYS A 294 -19.83 -23.14 -19.92
CA LYS A 294 -19.11 -21.94 -19.44
C LYS A 294 -20.08 -20.94 -18.83
N VAL A 295 -19.67 -20.28 -17.74
CA VAL A 295 -20.32 -19.06 -17.24
C VAL A 295 -19.90 -17.90 -18.15
N LYS A 296 -20.83 -16.98 -18.44
CA LYS A 296 -20.54 -15.76 -19.22
C LYS A 296 -20.62 -14.55 -18.31
N GLU A 297 -19.48 -13.90 -18.12
CA GLU A 297 -19.30 -12.68 -17.34
C GLU A 297 -18.50 -11.70 -18.18
N GLU A 298 -18.97 -10.46 -18.26
CA GLU A 298 -18.36 -9.39 -19.03
C GLU A 298 -18.28 -8.12 -18.17
N PHE A 299 -17.25 -7.30 -18.40
CA PHE A 299 -17.14 -5.99 -17.77
C PHE A 299 -18.17 -5.03 -18.36
N ASP A 300 -18.93 -4.35 -17.51
CA ASP A 300 -19.81 -3.26 -17.94
C ASP A 300 -18.99 -1.97 -18.08
N TYR A 301 -18.46 -1.77 -19.29
CA TYR A 301 -17.72 -0.57 -19.65
C TYR A 301 -18.60 0.69 -19.63
N GLU A 302 -19.92 0.61 -19.81
CA GLU A 302 -20.81 1.78 -19.79
C GLU A 302 -20.99 2.29 -18.35
N SER A 303 -21.32 1.39 -17.42
CA SER A 303 -21.39 1.74 -16.00
C SER A 303 -20.02 2.12 -15.42
N LEU A 304 -18.92 1.54 -15.93
CA LEU A 304 -17.57 1.97 -15.55
C LEU A 304 -17.26 3.39 -16.03
N CYS A 305 -17.56 3.74 -17.30
CA CYS A 305 -17.39 5.10 -17.80
C CYS A 305 -18.20 6.10 -16.97
N ARG A 306 -19.49 5.82 -16.71
CA ARG A 306 -20.35 6.70 -15.90
C ARG A 306 -19.85 6.88 -14.47
N LYS A 307 -19.26 5.84 -13.85
CA LYS A 307 -18.58 5.97 -12.54
C LYS A 307 -17.35 6.87 -12.62
N LEU A 308 -16.53 6.73 -13.67
CA LEU A 308 -15.32 7.52 -13.86
C LEU A 308 -15.62 8.98 -14.18
N GLU A 309 -16.63 9.27 -15.00
CA GLU A 309 -17.14 10.61 -15.30
C GLU A 309 -17.56 11.32 -14.00
N ASN A 310 -18.43 10.69 -13.20
CA ASN A 310 -18.83 11.20 -11.89
C ASN A 310 -17.63 11.43 -10.93
N GLN A 311 -16.58 10.60 -10.99
CA GLN A 311 -15.36 10.80 -10.18
C GLN A 311 -14.52 11.99 -10.68
N VAL A 312 -14.42 12.19 -11.99
CA VAL A 312 -13.73 13.35 -12.59
C VAL A 312 -14.44 14.65 -12.22
N ASP A 313 -15.77 14.70 -12.28
CA ASP A 313 -16.55 15.89 -11.92
C ASP A 313 -16.36 16.26 -10.44
N ASN A 314 -16.47 15.28 -9.53
CA ASN A 314 -16.24 15.50 -8.09
C ASN A 314 -14.80 15.97 -7.80
N LEU A 315 -13.79 15.34 -8.40
CA LEU A 315 -12.38 15.73 -8.23
C LEU A 315 -12.09 17.13 -8.81
N THR A 316 -12.78 17.51 -9.89
CA THR A 316 -12.67 18.86 -10.48
C THR A 316 -13.23 19.91 -9.53
N ALA A 317 -14.41 19.68 -8.97
CA ALA A 317 -15.01 20.58 -7.97
C ALA A 317 -14.16 20.73 -6.69
N ASP A 318 -13.54 19.64 -6.21
CA ASP A 318 -12.61 19.71 -5.07
C ASP A 318 -11.30 20.45 -5.42
N ILE A 319 -10.80 20.33 -6.67
CA ILE A 319 -9.64 21.11 -7.13
C ILE A 319 -9.98 22.60 -7.21
N GLU A 320 -11.12 22.98 -7.79
CA GLU A 320 -11.59 24.37 -7.84
C GLU A 320 -11.75 24.96 -6.42
N ARG A 321 -12.32 24.17 -5.50
CA ARG A 321 -12.45 24.55 -4.08
C ARG A 321 -11.09 24.77 -3.41
N GLN A 322 -10.10 23.90 -3.68
CA GLN A 322 -8.74 24.08 -3.16
C GLN A 322 -7.92 25.15 -3.88
N GLN A 323 -8.28 25.55 -5.11
CA GLN A 323 -7.69 26.71 -5.78
C GLN A 323 -8.22 27.99 -5.15
N LYS A 324 -9.54 28.11 -5.00
CA LYS A 324 -10.16 29.27 -4.36
C LYS A 324 -9.63 29.53 -2.95
N LEU A 325 -9.51 28.51 -2.11
CA LEU A 325 -8.91 28.63 -0.78
C LEU A 325 -7.46 29.17 -0.83
N ARG A 326 -6.66 28.73 -1.82
CA ARG A 326 -5.29 29.24 -2.02
C ARG A 326 -5.25 30.68 -2.52
N ASP A 327 -6.21 31.09 -3.34
CA ASP A 327 -6.32 32.48 -3.80
C ASP A 327 -6.79 33.42 -2.67
N ASP A 328 -7.70 32.95 -1.80
CA ASP A 328 -8.13 33.65 -0.58
C ASP A 328 -6.94 33.78 0.42
N ASP A 329 -6.22 32.69 0.70
CA ASP A 329 -4.99 32.69 1.54
C ASP A 329 -3.91 33.64 0.97
N LYS A 330 -3.68 33.59 -0.34
CA LYS A 330 -2.72 34.44 -1.05
C LYS A 330 -3.09 35.92 -0.97
N TYR A 331 -4.37 36.25 -1.10
CA TYR A 331 -4.86 37.62 -1.01
C TYR A 331 -4.60 38.23 0.38
N GLU A 332 -4.87 37.47 1.44
CA GLU A 332 -4.62 37.91 2.82
C GLU A 332 -3.11 38.00 3.11
N LEU A 333 -2.29 37.08 2.59
CA LEU A 333 -0.82 37.16 2.71
C LEU A 333 -0.23 38.37 1.95
N GLU A 334 -0.74 38.69 0.76
CA GLU A 334 -0.37 39.91 0.04
C GLU A 334 -0.81 41.18 0.78
N LYS A 335 -1.94 41.16 1.48
CA LYS A 335 -2.42 42.26 2.31
C LYS A 335 -1.50 42.47 3.53
N GLN A 336 -1.15 41.42 4.25
CA GLN A 336 -0.20 41.47 5.36
C GLN A 336 1.19 41.96 4.90
N LEU A 337 1.63 41.56 3.70
CA LEU A 337 2.87 42.07 3.11
C LEU A 337 2.81 43.57 2.81
N ARG A 338 1.70 44.09 2.27
CA ARG A 338 1.50 45.54 2.04
C ARG A 338 1.52 46.32 3.36
N GLU A 339 0.74 45.88 4.37
CA GLU A 339 0.73 46.50 5.70
C GLU A 339 2.12 46.50 6.34
N CYS A 340 2.90 45.41 6.20
CA CYS A 340 4.27 45.34 6.70
C CYS A 340 5.23 46.29 5.96
N GLN A 341 5.09 46.42 4.63
CA GLN A 341 5.88 47.35 3.82
C GLN A 341 5.58 48.82 4.16
N GLU A 342 4.32 49.18 4.36
CA GLU A 342 3.92 50.54 4.77
C GLU A 342 4.47 50.90 6.16
N ASN A 343 4.33 49.99 7.14
CA ASN A 343 4.93 50.16 8.47
C ASN A 343 6.46 50.30 8.42
N PHE A 344 7.14 49.54 7.54
CA PHE A 344 8.58 49.66 7.35
C PHE A 344 8.97 50.99 6.67
N ALA A 345 8.16 51.50 5.74
CA ALA A 345 8.40 52.80 5.11
C ALA A 345 8.25 53.95 6.12
N GLU A 346 7.20 53.92 6.95
CA GLU A 346 6.97 54.93 7.99
C GLU A 346 8.08 54.90 9.06
N ALA A 347 8.52 53.70 9.48
CA ALA A 347 9.64 53.55 10.41
C ALA A 347 10.97 54.10 9.85
N ASN A 348 11.29 53.82 8.57
CA ASN A 348 12.48 54.36 7.92
C ASN A 348 12.43 55.89 7.81
N LYS A 349 11.28 56.45 7.43
CA LYS A 349 11.05 57.90 7.37
C LYS A 349 11.28 58.57 8.74
N ILE A 350 10.77 57.99 9.82
CA ILE A 350 11.02 58.46 11.20
C ILE A 350 12.53 58.40 11.54
N LEU A 351 13.23 57.32 11.16
CA LEU A 351 14.67 57.19 11.39
C LEU A 351 15.50 58.22 10.59
N VAL A 352 15.14 58.49 9.33
CA VAL A 352 15.78 59.52 8.49
C VAL A 352 15.60 60.90 9.11
N THR A 353 14.37 61.32 9.44
CA THR A 353 14.13 62.63 10.06
C THR A 353 14.84 62.79 11.40
N ARG A 354 14.94 61.72 12.20
CA ARG A 354 15.70 61.73 13.47
C ARG A 354 17.22 61.83 13.25
N SER A 355 17.75 61.21 12.19
CA SER A 355 19.14 61.37 11.77
C SER A 355 19.42 62.81 11.31
N GLU A 356 18.52 63.41 10.52
CA GLU A 356 18.62 64.79 10.07
C GLU A 356 18.60 65.77 11.25
N GLN A 357 17.72 65.56 12.24
CA GLN A 357 17.71 66.33 13.48
C GLN A 357 19.05 66.24 14.24
N HIS A 358 19.59 65.05 14.44
CA HIS A 358 20.89 64.90 15.13
C HIS A 358 22.07 65.47 14.33
N GLN A 359 22.01 65.49 12.99
CA GLN A 359 23.02 66.20 12.18
C GLN A 359 22.91 67.72 12.34
N LEU A 360 21.70 68.28 12.35
CA LEU A 360 21.46 69.71 12.58
C LEU A 360 21.89 70.14 13.99
N GLU A 361 21.56 69.33 15.00
CA GLU A 361 21.94 69.52 16.41
C GLU A 361 23.46 69.45 16.62
N LYS A 362 24.14 68.53 15.92
CA LYS A 362 25.61 68.48 15.89
C LYS A 362 26.21 69.72 15.21
N ALA A 363 25.61 70.19 14.11
CA ALA A 363 26.08 71.37 13.38
C ALA A 363 25.90 72.67 14.20
N THR A 364 24.79 72.83 14.92
CA THR A 364 24.61 73.98 15.83
C THR A 364 25.58 73.91 17.02
N TYR A 365 25.82 72.73 17.60
CA TYR A 365 26.81 72.56 18.66
C TYR A 365 28.24 72.90 18.18
N GLN A 366 28.64 72.43 17.00
CA GLN A 366 29.94 72.79 16.40
C GLN A 366 30.05 74.30 16.13
N LYS A 367 28.96 74.96 15.69
CA LYS A 367 28.96 76.41 15.52
C LYS A 367 29.14 77.15 16.85
N VAL A 368 28.38 76.80 17.88
CA VAL A 368 28.50 77.41 19.22
C VAL A 368 29.92 77.22 19.79
N LEU A 369 30.53 76.06 19.56
CA LEU A 369 31.90 75.78 19.95
C LEU A 369 32.92 76.63 19.18
N ALA A 370 32.73 76.84 17.87
CA ALA A 370 33.58 77.72 17.07
C ALA A 370 33.45 79.20 17.47
N ASP A 371 32.21 79.69 17.64
CA ASP A 371 31.91 81.07 18.06
C ASP A 371 32.51 81.37 19.45
N THR A 372 32.44 80.42 20.39
CA THR A 372 33.08 80.55 21.72
C THR A 372 34.61 80.41 21.66
N THR A 373 35.16 79.52 20.83
CA THR A 373 36.62 79.41 20.64
C THR A 373 37.18 80.74 20.11
N GLN A 374 36.57 81.32 19.07
CA GLN A 374 36.98 82.61 18.52
C GLN A 374 36.86 83.77 19.55
N MET A 375 35.87 83.71 20.45
CA MET A 375 35.74 84.67 21.55
C MET A 375 36.93 84.56 22.53
N TYR A 376 37.36 83.35 22.88
CA TYR A 376 38.54 83.14 23.73
C TYR A 376 39.84 83.52 23.02
N GLU A 377 40.02 83.17 21.74
CA GLU A 377 41.18 83.57 20.93
C GLU A 377 41.34 85.09 20.88
N LYS A 378 40.26 85.85 20.62
CA LYS A 378 40.28 87.32 20.67
C LYS A 378 40.70 87.84 22.04
N LYS A 379 40.17 87.26 23.11
CA LYS A 379 40.48 87.69 24.48
C LYS A 379 41.92 87.37 24.89
N ILE A 380 42.48 86.27 24.39
CA ILE A 380 43.91 85.92 24.53
C ILE A 380 44.76 86.94 23.76
N ALA A 381 44.39 87.32 22.53
CA ALA A 381 45.09 88.34 21.76
C ALA A 381 45.06 89.74 22.41
N GLU A 382 43.93 90.13 23.02
CA GLU A 382 43.84 91.37 23.81
C GLU A 382 44.76 91.34 25.04
N LEU A 383 44.86 90.20 25.74
CA LEU A 383 45.75 90.03 26.89
C LEU A 383 47.23 90.02 26.48
N ILE A 384 47.59 89.37 25.36
CA ILE A 384 48.96 89.42 24.81
C ILE A 384 49.33 90.86 24.51
N LYS A 385 48.47 91.62 23.83
CA LYS A 385 48.74 93.04 23.54
C LYS A 385 48.90 93.87 24.81
N GLN A 386 48.09 93.63 25.85
CA GLN A 386 48.24 94.34 27.14
C GLN A 386 49.60 94.05 27.80
N ILE A 387 50.14 92.84 27.63
CA ILE A 387 51.48 92.47 28.11
C ILE A 387 52.57 93.14 27.25
N GLU A 388 52.41 93.22 25.93
CA GLU A 388 53.31 93.94 25.03
C GLU A 388 53.35 95.45 25.34
N ASP A 389 52.18 96.08 25.55
CA ASP A 389 52.03 97.49 25.92
C ASP A 389 52.66 97.79 27.32
N GLU A 390 52.67 96.83 28.26
CA GLU A 390 53.39 96.93 29.53
C GLU A 390 54.90 96.69 29.38
N HIS A 391 55.34 95.74 28.54
CA HIS A 391 56.75 95.47 28.30
C HIS A 391 57.47 96.69 27.72
N ALA A 392 56.84 97.37 26.75
CA ALA A 392 57.35 98.62 26.18
C ALA A 392 57.47 99.77 27.20
N ARG A 393 56.60 99.79 28.24
CA ARG A 393 56.74 100.74 29.36
C ARG A 393 57.93 100.37 30.24
N SER A 394 58.12 99.08 30.53
CA SER A 394 59.24 98.58 31.32
C SER A 394 60.59 98.91 30.65
N GLU A 395 60.72 98.68 29.34
CA GLU A 395 61.90 99.05 28.56
C GLU A 395 62.19 100.56 28.63
N SER A 396 61.16 101.41 28.50
CA SER A 396 61.32 102.87 28.61
C SER A 396 61.75 103.33 30.02
N VAL A 397 61.33 102.63 31.08
CA VAL A 397 61.82 102.87 32.45
C VAL A 397 63.27 102.41 32.61
N GLU A 398 63.67 101.31 31.97
CA GLU A 398 65.05 100.81 32.01
C GLU A 398 66.03 101.72 31.23
N GLU A 399 65.61 102.30 30.10
CA GLU A 399 66.36 103.36 29.40
C GLU A 399 66.60 104.60 30.29
N GLN A 400 65.56 105.05 31.01
CA GLN A 400 65.69 106.17 31.97
C GLN A 400 66.64 105.82 33.12
N LEU A 401 66.61 104.58 33.61
CA LEU A 401 67.52 104.10 34.64
C LEU A 401 68.98 104.10 34.15
N ASP A 402 69.25 103.74 32.90
CA ASP A 402 70.62 103.73 32.35
C ASP A 402 71.15 105.15 32.05
N LEU A 403 70.28 106.08 31.68
CA LEU A 403 70.61 107.51 31.61
C LEU A 403 70.99 108.07 33.00
N MET A 404 70.26 107.67 34.04
CA MET A 404 70.56 108.04 35.44
C MET A 404 71.95 107.52 35.88
N LYS A 405 72.32 106.29 35.51
CA LYS A 405 73.66 105.72 35.80
C LYS A 405 74.78 106.55 35.15
N LYS A 406 74.59 107.03 33.91
CA LYS A 406 75.59 107.88 33.22
C LYS A 406 75.82 109.19 33.95
N LEU A 407 74.76 109.91 34.33
CA LEU A 407 74.83 111.16 35.09
C LEU A 407 75.55 111.01 36.44
N LEU A 408 75.35 109.89 37.14
CA LEU A 408 76.09 109.57 38.37
C LEU A 408 77.60 109.42 38.11
N SER A 409 78.00 108.76 37.02
CA SER A 409 79.41 108.56 36.66
C SER A 409 80.14 109.87 36.30
N GLU A 410 79.43 110.86 35.74
CA GLU A 410 80.00 112.17 35.40
C GLU A 410 80.19 113.05 36.63
N ASN A 411 79.20 113.08 37.53
CA ASN A 411 79.32 113.75 38.83
C ASN A 411 80.48 113.18 39.65
N GLN A 412 80.69 111.86 39.61
CA GLN A 412 81.78 111.19 40.34
C GLN A 412 83.17 111.58 39.81
N LYS A 413 83.32 111.87 38.51
CA LYS A 413 84.55 112.46 37.94
C LYS A 413 84.75 113.92 38.36
N SER A 414 83.68 114.71 38.42
CA SER A 414 83.73 116.12 38.85
C SER A 414 84.30 116.27 40.28
N ILE A 415 83.85 115.41 41.20
CA ILE A 415 84.30 115.38 42.60
C ILE A 415 85.82 115.13 42.72
N GLN A 416 86.40 114.26 41.88
CA GLN A 416 87.84 113.98 41.90
C GLN A 416 88.69 115.19 41.46
N ASN A 417 88.21 116.02 40.53
CA ASN A 417 88.95 117.20 40.08
C ASN A 417 89.09 118.25 41.19
N HIS A 418 88.00 118.58 41.91
CA HIS A 418 88.06 119.55 43.00
C HIS A 418 88.92 119.07 44.19
N GLN A 419 89.04 117.76 44.41
CA GLN A 419 89.98 117.22 45.42
C GLN A 419 91.45 117.52 45.06
N MET A 420 91.83 117.50 43.79
CA MET A 420 93.20 117.89 43.37
C MET A 420 93.49 119.38 43.51
N GLU A 421 92.50 120.27 43.31
CA GLU A 421 92.70 121.73 43.43
C GLU A 421 92.89 122.16 44.89
N SER A 422 92.16 121.54 45.82
CA SER A 422 92.32 121.77 47.27
C SER A 422 93.73 121.40 47.75
N SER A 423 94.26 120.25 47.30
CA SER A 423 95.62 119.79 47.66
C SER A 423 96.74 120.75 47.22
N ARG A 424 96.52 121.62 46.21
CA ARG A 424 97.53 122.60 45.77
C ARG A 424 97.63 123.81 46.70
N HIS A 425 96.51 124.22 47.31
CA HIS A 425 96.48 125.37 48.21
C HIS A 425 97.10 125.05 49.58
N GLN A 426 96.96 123.81 50.05
CA GLN A 426 97.50 123.37 51.34
C GLN A 426 99.04 123.48 51.41
N ASN A 427 99.74 123.12 50.33
CA ASN A 427 101.21 123.06 50.32
C ASN A 427 101.88 124.45 50.42
N ALA A 428 101.31 125.47 49.77
CA ALA A 428 101.86 126.84 49.80
C ALA A 428 101.84 127.48 51.21
N LEU A 429 101.00 126.96 52.11
CA LEU A 429 100.88 127.43 53.50
C LEU A 429 101.93 126.78 54.43
N VAL A 430 102.51 125.65 54.04
CA VAL A 430 103.53 124.93 54.83
C VAL A 430 104.89 125.63 54.69
N ASP A 431 105.31 125.95 53.47
CA ASP A 431 106.61 126.55 53.17
C ASP A 431 106.82 127.93 53.84
N THR A 432 105.72 128.68 54.02
CA THR A 432 105.74 129.99 54.70
C THR A 432 105.80 129.89 56.23
N THR A 433 105.36 128.76 56.80
CA THR A 433 105.31 128.56 58.26
C THR A 433 106.67 128.11 58.83
N GLN A 434 107.38 127.21 58.14
CA GLN A 434 108.67 126.66 58.59
C GLN A 434 109.78 127.71 58.82
N ILE A 435 109.68 128.88 58.18
CA ILE A 435 110.67 129.96 58.30
C ILE A 435 110.67 130.58 59.71
N TYR A 436 109.51 130.68 60.36
CA TYR A 436 109.38 131.30 61.68
C TYR A 436 109.70 130.33 62.82
N GLU A 437 109.29 129.06 62.70
CA GLU A 437 109.58 128.01 63.71
C GLU A 437 111.08 127.84 63.95
N LYS A 438 111.88 127.88 62.87
CA LYS A 438 113.34 127.75 62.91
C LYS A 438 114.05 128.86 63.72
N LYS A 439 113.40 130.02 63.90
CA LYS A 439 113.92 131.15 64.68
C LYS A 439 113.59 131.03 66.17
N ILE A 440 112.52 130.29 66.51
CA ILE A 440 112.03 130.12 67.89
C ILE A 440 112.77 128.96 68.59
N ALA A 441 113.06 127.88 67.86
CA ALA A 441 113.77 126.71 68.38
C ALA A 441 115.16 127.02 68.97
N GLU A 442 115.83 128.06 68.47
CA GLU A 442 117.19 128.43 68.90
C GLU A 442 117.23 129.11 70.28
N LEU A 443 116.12 129.71 70.73
CA LEU A 443 116.02 130.40 72.03
C LEU A 443 115.58 129.47 73.18
N VAL A 444 114.77 128.45 72.90
CA VAL A 444 114.28 127.50 73.93
C VAL A 444 115.41 126.64 74.52
N LYS A 445 116.51 126.46 73.77
CA LYS A 445 117.64 125.61 74.17
C LYS A 445 118.42 126.09 75.41
N GLN A 446 118.21 127.31 75.91
CA GLN A 446 118.92 127.79 77.12
C GLN A 446 118.64 126.95 78.39
N LEU A 447 117.46 126.34 78.52
CA LEU A 447 116.80 126.23 79.83
C LEU A 447 116.54 124.82 80.38
N GLN A 448 117.08 123.75 79.77
CA GLN A 448 116.81 122.37 80.22
C GLN A 448 117.95 121.67 80.99
N ASP A 449 119.19 122.16 80.94
CA ASP A 449 120.28 121.66 81.80
C ASP A 449 120.29 122.33 83.21
N GLU A 450 119.45 123.35 83.44
CA GLU A 450 119.37 124.14 84.70
C GLU A 450 118.07 123.92 85.50
N HIS A 451 117.29 122.86 85.20
CA HIS A 451 116.20 122.41 86.08
C HIS A 451 116.22 120.92 86.40
N ALA A 452 117.37 120.52 86.95
CA ALA A 452 117.50 119.29 87.69
C ALA A 452 116.62 119.29 88.97
N ARG A 453 116.03 118.12 89.24
CA ARG A 453 115.43 117.64 90.51
C ARG A 453 113.91 117.83 90.69
N PHE A 454 113.32 116.77 91.28
CA PHE A 454 111.93 116.55 91.69
C PHE A 454 110.91 116.43 90.54
N GLU A 455 110.53 115.22 90.10
CA GLU A 455 109.82 114.10 90.78
C GLU A 455 108.29 114.35 90.85
N VAL A 456 107.44 113.52 90.23
CA VAL A 456 107.13 112.09 90.43
C VAL A 456 106.14 111.85 91.58
N ALA A 457 104.87 111.70 91.18
CA ALA A 457 103.79 110.88 91.76
C ALA A 457 102.76 110.72 90.62
N GLU A 458 102.36 109.52 90.18
CA GLU A 458 101.47 108.54 90.86
C GLU A 458 100.02 109.05 91.04
N GLU A 459 98.95 108.30 90.73
CA GLU A 459 98.78 106.98 90.08
C GLU A 459 97.25 106.80 89.73
N GLN A 460 96.85 105.64 89.19
CA GLN A 460 95.46 105.07 89.19
C GLN A 460 94.43 105.67 88.18
N LEU A 461 93.44 104.93 87.62
CA LEU A 461 93.19 103.47 87.60
C LEU A 461 92.55 102.99 86.26
N ASP A 462 92.84 101.73 85.93
CA ASP A 462 92.25 100.86 84.88
C ASP A 462 90.76 100.47 85.13
N LEU A 463 90.21 99.63 84.23
CA LEU A 463 89.32 98.48 84.52
C LEU A 463 87.82 98.59 84.22
N ALA A 464 87.43 98.32 82.96
CA ALA A 464 86.49 97.24 82.55
C ALA A 464 86.26 97.30 81.01
N LYS A 465 86.57 96.29 80.17
CA LYS A 465 86.18 94.85 80.12
C LYS A 465 84.67 94.68 79.80
N ARG A 466 84.30 94.44 78.53
CA ARG A 466 84.19 93.13 77.82
C ARG A 466 82.97 92.30 78.23
N LEU A 467 82.23 91.72 77.27
CA LEU A 467 82.14 90.26 76.98
C LEU A 467 81.03 89.89 75.95
N LEU A 468 81.30 88.81 75.19
CA LEU A 468 80.47 87.79 74.47
C LEU A 468 78.93 87.96 74.40
N THR A 469 78.19 87.57 73.35
CA THR A 469 77.96 86.22 72.71
C THR A 469 77.08 86.39 71.44
N ASP A 470 76.77 85.44 70.53
CA ASP A 470 77.39 84.19 70.00
C ASP A 470 76.53 83.73 68.76
N HIS A 471 76.67 82.50 68.26
CA HIS A 471 76.27 82.04 66.91
C HIS A 471 75.15 80.94 66.90
N GLN A 472 74.54 80.67 65.71
CA GLN A 472 73.98 79.37 65.21
C GLN A 472 72.47 79.21 64.82
N LYS A 473 72.27 78.78 63.54
CA LYS A 473 71.37 77.70 63.00
C LYS A 473 69.81 77.83 63.02
N THR A 474 68.97 77.07 62.27
CA THR A 474 68.97 76.34 60.94
C THR A 474 67.53 75.74 60.71
N MET A 475 67.20 75.27 59.49
CA MET A 475 65.91 74.60 59.05
C MET A 475 64.76 75.59 58.79
N GLN A 476 63.74 75.34 57.94
CA GLN A 476 63.39 74.30 56.93
C GLN A 476 62.65 75.05 55.78
N GLY A 477 62.20 74.54 54.63
CA GLY A 477 61.78 73.21 54.18
C GLY A 477 60.56 73.38 53.26
N GLN A 478 60.63 72.93 52.01
CA GLN A 478 59.61 73.11 50.94
C GLN A 478 58.18 72.69 51.35
N LYS A 479 57.15 73.50 50.99
CA LYS A 479 55.80 72.98 50.62
C LYS A 479 54.88 74.04 49.97
N GLU A 480 54.84 74.03 48.65
CA GLU A 480 53.57 74.09 47.90
C GLU A 480 53.22 72.63 47.51
N ILE A 481 52.02 72.38 46.97
CA ILE A 481 51.42 71.04 46.73
C ILE A 481 50.94 70.36 48.03
N ASP A 482 49.64 70.57 48.31
CA ASP A 482 48.79 69.75 49.21
C ASP A 482 47.29 69.79 48.85
N GLU A 483 46.81 70.71 48.00
CA GLU A 483 45.37 71.03 47.87
C GLU A 483 44.61 70.34 46.70
N LEU A 484 45.26 69.47 45.92
CA LEU A 484 44.62 68.81 44.75
C LEU A 484 44.75 67.27 44.67
N GLU A 485 45.42 66.61 45.60
CA GLU A 485 45.49 65.13 45.61
C GLU A 485 44.12 64.48 45.88
N LEU A 486 43.26 65.15 46.66
CA LEU A 486 41.96 64.61 47.12
C LEU A 486 40.91 64.39 46.02
N LYS A 487 41.16 64.80 44.77
CA LYS A 487 40.24 64.60 43.62
C LYS A 487 40.71 63.57 42.60
N PHE A 488 41.94 63.07 42.70
CA PHE A 488 42.41 62.01 41.78
C PHE A 488 41.96 60.61 42.22
N GLN A 489 41.55 60.46 43.48
CA GLN A 489 41.31 59.17 44.12
C GLN A 489 39.95 58.53 43.77
N GLU A 490 38.93 59.33 43.44
CA GLU A 490 37.60 58.81 43.04
C GLU A 490 37.58 58.21 41.62
N MET A 491 38.50 58.61 40.74
CA MET A 491 38.53 58.17 39.35
C MET A 491 39.13 56.76 39.18
N TYR A 492 40.06 56.35 40.05
CA TYR A 492 40.74 55.05 39.96
C TYR A 492 39.82 53.85 40.25
N GLN A 493 38.88 53.99 41.19
CA GLN A 493 38.09 52.86 41.71
C GLN A 493 37.13 52.24 40.68
N LEU A 494 36.76 52.97 39.63
CA LEU A 494 35.83 52.51 38.60
C LEU A 494 36.52 51.69 37.49
N GLN A 495 37.82 51.91 37.26
CA GLN A 495 38.58 51.27 36.18
C GLN A 495 39.07 49.85 36.56
N GLU A 496 39.25 49.58 37.86
CA GLU A 496 39.67 48.29 38.39
C GLU A 496 38.56 47.21 38.24
N ASN A 497 37.30 47.60 38.47
CA ASN A 497 36.14 46.72 38.40
C ASN A 497 35.82 46.23 36.98
N THR A 498 36.13 47.02 35.94
CA THR A 498 35.98 46.59 34.54
C THR A 498 37.09 45.64 34.11
N LEU A 499 38.31 45.80 34.61
CA LEU A 499 39.46 44.94 34.28
C LEU A 499 39.26 43.50 34.78
N HIS A 500 38.83 43.32 36.02
CA HIS A 500 38.63 41.99 36.64
C HIS A 500 37.54 41.17 35.93
N LYS A 501 36.51 41.83 35.39
CA LYS A 501 35.40 41.15 34.68
C LYS A 501 35.79 40.71 33.25
N LEU A 502 36.75 41.41 32.64
CA LEU A 502 37.31 41.07 31.33
C LEU A 502 38.30 39.89 31.42
N GLN A 503 38.96 39.69 32.57
CA GLN A 503 39.83 38.52 32.79
C GLN A 503 39.05 37.22 32.99
N LEU A 504 37.94 37.22 33.74
CA LEU A 504 37.11 36.02 33.97
C LEU A 504 36.52 35.43 32.67
N LEU A 505 35.95 36.27 31.81
CA LEU A 505 35.41 35.86 30.50
C LEU A 505 36.50 35.33 29.54
N LYS A 506 37.78 35.62 29.83
CA LYS A 506 38.93 35.16 29.03
C LYS A 506 39.45 33.79 29.49
N SER A 507 39.19 33.36 30.73
CA SER A 507 39.40 31.98 31.17
C SER A 507 38.34 31.03 30.61
N GLU A 508 37.04 31.34 30.74
CA GLU A 508 35.97 30.46 30.24
C GLU A 508 36.08 30.17 28.74
N ASN A 509 36.47 31.17 27.94
CA ASN A 509 36.72 30.99 26.50
C ASN A 509 37.93 30.10 26.18
N LYS A 510 38.90 29.95 27.09
CA LYS A 510 40.06 29.06 26.89
C LYS A 510 39.66 27.60 27.10
N ASP A 511 38.94 27.34 28.20
CA ASP A 511 38.60 25.97 28.59
C ASP A 511 37.61 25.32 27.59
N LEU A 512 36.65 26.11 27.09
CA LEU A 512 35.74 25.69 26.00
C LEU A 512 36.44 25.43 24.66
N LEU A 513 37.60 26.05 24.40
CA LEU A 513 38.40 25.76 23.20
C LEU A 513 39.23 24.49 23.34
N GLU A 514 39.72 24.17 24.54
CA GLU A 514 40.41 22.91 24.82
C GLU A 514 39.44 21.72 24.82
N GLU A 515 38.23 21.86 25.39
CA GLU A 515 37.20 20.81 25.30
C GLU A 515 36.83 20.50 23.83
N LYS A 516 36.60 21.55 23.03
CA LYS A 516 36.32 21.45 21.58
C LYS A 516 37.43 20.72 20.82
N ALA A 517 38.70 20.93 21.18
CA ALA A 517 39.82 20.22 20.55
C ALA A 517 39.76 18.71 20.85
N THR A 518 39.57 18.32 22.12
CA THR A 518 39.51 16.89 22.49
C THR A 518 38.27 16.16 21.94
N LEU A 519 37.19 16.88 21.65
CA LEU A 519 36.01 16.32 20.98
C LEU A 519 36.27 16.03 19.49
N ASN A 520 37.00 16.91 18.79
CA ASN A 520 37.40 16.66 17.41
C ASN A 520 38.35 15.47 17.28
N GLU A 521 39.38 15.35 18.14
CA GLU A 521 40.29 14.19 18.12
C GLU A 521 39.55 12.85 18.34
N LYS A 522 38.55 12.84 19.22
CA LYS A 522 37.68 11.67 19.42
C LYS A 522 36.87 11.35 18.16
N LEU A 523 36.28 12.36 17.52
CA LEU A 523 35.48 12.23 16.30
C LEU A 523 36.31 11.68 15.13
N ASP A 524 37.54 12.17 14.95
CA ASP A 524 38.47 11.68 13.93
C ASP A 524 38.89 10.23 14.22
N SER A 525 39.20 9.88 15.49
CA SER A 525 39.55 8.51 15.86
C SER A 525 38.41 7.49 15.65
N VAL A 526 37.15 7.93 15.68
CA VAL A 526 35.97 7.10 15.39
C VAL A 526 35.77 6.99 13.88
N SER A 527 35.90 8.09 13.15
CA SER A 527 35.79 8.14 11.69
C SER A 527 36.87 7.28 11.00
N GLN A 528 38.09 7.29 11.53
CA GLN A 528 39.20 6.47 11.04
C GLN A 528 38.94 4.97 11.28
N ARG A 529 38.51 4.58 12.49
CA ARG A 529 38.12 3.18 12.80
C ARG A 529 36.97 2.69 11.94
N LEU A 530 35.98 3.54 11.65
CA LEU A 530 34.87 3.19 10.75
C LEU A 530 35.36 2.91 9.31
N SER A 531 36.35 3.69 8.83
CA SER A 531 36.99 3.46 7.53
C SER A 531 37.84 2.18 7.49
N GLU A 532 38.39 1.75 8.63
CA GLU A 532 39.17 0.52 8.76
C GLU A 532 38.25 -0.71 8.82
N GLU A 533 37.14 -0.66 9.57
CA GLU A 533 36.05 -1.65 9.54
C GLU A 533 35.47 -1.83 8.13
N GLU A 534 35.15 -0.74 7.41
CA GLU A 534 34.68 -0.82 6.02
C GLU A 534 35.68 -1.53 5.09
N LYS A 535 36.99 -1.32 5.30
CA LYS A 535 38.05 -1.97 4.52
C LYS A 535 38.17 -3.45 4.87
N GLN A 536 38.10 -3.82 6.15
CA GLN A 536 38.10 -5.22 6.57
C GLN A 536 36.89 -5.97 6.04
N ARG A 537 35.68 -5.39 6.15
CA ARG A 537 34.46 -5.96 5.59
C ARG A 537 34.57 -6.18 4.08
N LYS A 538 35.03 -5.18 3.32
CA LYS A 538 35.24 -5.29 1.87
C LYS A 538 36.35 -6.29 1.51
N ALA A 539 37.35 -6.50 2.36
CA ALA A 539 38.35 -7.56 2.17
C ALA A 539 37.75 -8.96 2.37
N ILE A 540 36.97 -9.16 3.44
CA ILE A 540 36.29 -10.44 3.75
C ILE A 540 35.27 -10.78 2.65
N GLU A 541 34.46 -9.82 2.20
CA GLU A 541 33.51 -10.00 1.10
C GLU A 541 34.21 -10.43 -0.21
N ASN A 542 35.42 -9.93 -0.48
CA ASN A 542 36.23 -10.34 -1.65
C ASN A 542 36.89 -11.72 -1.47
N GLU A 543 37.38 -12.08 -0.29
CA GLU A 543 37.90 -13.44 -0.01
C GLU A 543 36.80 -14.50 -0.13
N LEU A 544 35.59 -14.21 0.34
CA LEU A 544 34.44 -15.12 0.23
C LEU A 544 34.02 -15.35 -1.24
N VAL A 545 34.18 -14.34 -2.11
CA VAL A 545 33.98 -14.45 -3.56
C VAL A 545 35.10 -15.26 -4.25
N LYS A 546 36.34 -15.26 -3.73
CA LYS A 546 37.42 -16.14 -4.21
C LYS A 546 37.19 -17.59 -3.79
N LEU A 547 36.85 -17.84 -2.52
CA LEU A 547 36.58 -19.17 -2.00
C LEU A 547 35.41 -19.86 -2.75
N LYS A 548 34.37 -19.11 -3.14
CA LYS A 548 33.30 -19.60 -4.02
C LYS A 548 33.69 -19.86 -5.49
N ARG A 549 34.96 -19.68 -5.85
CA ARG A 549 35.52 -19.97 -7.19
C ARG A 549 36.71 -20.95 -7.15
N ALA A 550 36.98 -21.57 -6.00
CA ALA A 550 38.15 -22.42 -5.75
C ALA A 550 37.77 -23.81 -5.22
N VAL A 551 36.82 -24.48 -5.88
CA VAL A 551 36.53 -25.92 -5.69
C VAL A 551 36.50 -26.58 -7.07
N PRO A 552 37.52 -27.38 -7.43
CA PRO A 552 37.52 -28.19 -8.65
C PRO A 552 36.69 -29.48 -8.50
N GLU A 553 36.27 -30.05 -9.63
CA GLU A 553 35.72 -31.41 -9.72
C GLU A 553 36.83 -32.46 -9.98
N ASN A 554 36.49 -33.74 -9.78
CA ASN A 554 37.18 -34.97 -10.20
C ASN A 554 38.39 -35.51 -9.38
N ASP A 555 38.06 -36.45 -8.48
CA ASP A 555 38.42 -37.89 -8.53
C ASP A 555 39.87 -38.42 -8.46
N ASN A 556 39.91 -39.66 -7.94
CA ASN A 556 40.96 -40.72 -7.94
C ASN A 556 41.98 -40.73 -6.78
N ASP A 557 42.45 -41.87 -6.25
CA ASP A 557 41.92 -43.25 -6.11
C ASP A 557 42.87 -44.07 -5.16
N PHE A 558 42.65 -45.39 -4.99
CA PHE A 558 43.49 -46.44 -4.34
C PHE A 558 43.56 -46.41 -2.79
N GLU A 559 43.53 -47.53 -2.05
CA GLU A 559 43.36 -48.99 -2.31
C GLU A 559 42.42 -49.53 -1.16
N ASP A 560 41.95 -50.78 -0.97
CA ASP A 560 42.46 -52.09 -1.42
C ASP A 560 41.43 -53.26 -1.43
N LYS A 561 41.86 -54.43 -1.95
CA LYS A 561 41.54 -55.86 -1.65
C LYS A 561 40.55 -56.08 -0.48
N THR A 562 39.55 -56.99 -0.52
CA THR A 562 39.19 -58.14 -1.41
C THR A 562 37.77 -58.64 -1.01
N SER A 563 37.02 -59.59 -1.63
CA SER A 563 37.11 -60.45 -2.84
C SER A 563 35.78 -61.21 -3.06
N TYR A 564 35.55 -61.78 -4.26
CA TYR A 564 34.45 -62.71 -4.65
C TYR A 564 33.02 -62.12 -4.73
N ALA A 565 32.12 -62.52 -5.66
CA ALA A 565 32.26 -63.22 -6.96
C ALA A 565 30.93 -63.24 -7.75
N LYS A 566 31.02 -63.24 -9.11
CA LYS A 566 30.05 -63.84 -10.10
C LYS A 566 28.60 -63.28 -10.12
N GLU A 567 27.79 -63.39 -11.17
CA GLU A 567 27.88 -63.86 -12.58
C GLU A 567 27.04 -62.84 -13.42
N ASP A 568 27.48 -62.28 -14.54
CA ASP A 568 27.66 -62.88 -15.89
C ASP A 568 26.34 -63.30 -16.59
N ILE A 569 25.96 -62.60 -17.68
CA ILE A 569 25.56 -63.17 -18.99
C ILE A 569 25.21 -62.08 -20.03
N ASN A 570 25.73 -62.29 -21.25
CA ASN A 570 25.48 -61.49 -22.46
C ASN A 570 24.13 -61.78 -23.14
N LYS A 571 23.59 -60.81 -23.89
CA LYS A 571 23.52 -60.94 -25.37
C LYS A 571 23.11 -59.67 -26.12
N GLN A 572 23.70 -59.53 -27.30
CA GLN A 572 23.43 -58.51 -28.31
C GLN A 572 22.37 -58.98 -29.32
N SER A 573 21.89 -58.03 -30.14
CA SER A 573 22.03 -58.02 -31.61
C SER A 573 20.75 -57.94 -32.47
N SER A 574 20.93 -57.25 -33.60
CA SER A 574 20.10 -57.21 -34.81
C SER A 574 18.71 -56.55 -34.77
N GLU A 575 18.15 -56.15 -35.92
CA GLU A 575 18.59 -55.14 -36.90
C GLU A 575 17.51 -54.96 -37.99
N PHE A 576 17.56 -53.83 -38.72
CA PHE A 576 16.96 -53.58 -40.05
C PHE A 576 15.46 -53.91 -40.33
N GLY A 577 14.68 -52.87 -40.63
CA GLY A 577 13.27 -52.99 -41.04
C GLY A 577 12.67 -51.76 -41.73
N ASN A 578 13.44 -51.07 -42.59
CA ASN A 578 13.00 -49.84 -43.28
C ASN A 578 11.88 -50.09 -44.32
N ARG A 579 10.82 -49.25 -44.32
CA ARG A 579 10.50 -48.33 -45.45
C ARG A 579 9.25 -47.47 -45.29
N THR A 580 9.44 -46.15 -45.44
CA THR A 580 8.62 -45.13 -46.15
C THR A 580 7.08 -45.05 -45.95
N GLY A 581 6.48 -43.85 -45.86
CA GLY A 581 7.02 -42.53 -46.23
C GLY A 581 6.23 -41.33 -45.67
N SER A 582 6.71 -40.12 -46.00
CA SER A 582 6.33 -38.88 -45.32
C SER A 582 5.06 -38.21 -45.83
N TYR A 583 4.38 -37.49 -44.94
CA TYR A 583 3.82 -36.17 -45.28
C TYR A 583 4.28 -35.12 -44.26
N ARG A 584 4.31 -33.86 -44.70
CA ARG A 584 4.86 -32.72 -43.97
C ARG A 584 3.78 -31.92 -43.21
N SER A 585 4.27 -31.16 -42.24
CA SER A 585 3.91 -29.76 -41.93
C SER A 585 2.59 -29.39 -41.23
N ASN A 586 2.80 -28.55 -40.21
CA ASN A 586 2.03 -27.35 -39.81
C ASN A 586 0.84 -27.45 -38.84
N GLN A 587 1.04 -26.74 -37.73
CA GLN A 587 0.15 -25.73 -37.14
C GLN A 587 -1.35 -26.04 -37.02
N LEU A 588 -1.79 -26.29 -35.78
CA LEU A 588 -3.05 -25.77 -35.24
C LEU A 588 -3.00 -25.86 -33.69
N ARG A 589 -2.44 -24.82 -33.03
CA ARG A 589 -2.35 -24.78 -31.55
C ARG A 589 -2.57 -23.38 -30.94
N GLY A 590 -3.66 -22.74 -31.33
CA GLY A 590 -4.33 -21.68 -30.56
C GLY A 590 -5.78 -22.09 -30.29
N THR A 591 -6.45 -21.70 -29.22
CA THR A 591 -6.13 -20.64 -28.23
C THR A 591 -6.46 -21.06 -26.80
N LEU A 592 -5.61 -21.91 -26.20
CA LEU A 592 -5.66 -22.26 -24.75
C LEU A 592 -4.28 -22.25 -24.05
N SER A 593 -3.21 -21.89 -24.76
CA SER A 593 -1.83 -22.07 -24.26
C SER A 593 -1.28 -20.92 -23.40
N GLY A 594 -1.86 -19.71 -23.49
CA GLY A 594 -1.23 -18.49 -22.93
C GLY A 594 -1.11 -18.45 -21.41
N GLN A 595 -2.10 -19.00 -20.69
CA GLN A 595 -2.12 -18.96 -19.23
C GLN A 595 -1.16 -19.99 -18.62
N ARG A 596 -1.28 -21.26 -19.04
CA ARG A 596 -0.42 -22.37 -18.59
C ARG A 596 1.07 -22.13 -18.91
N ALA A 597 1.38 -21.57 -20.09
CA ALA A 597 2.76 -21.29 -20.48
C ALA A 597 3.45 -20.24 -19.58
N THR A 598 2.69 -19.27 -19.02
CA THR A 598 3.28 -18.18 -18.23
C THR A 598 3.65 -18.65 -16.81
N ILE A 599 2.80 -19.47 -16.18
CA ILE A 599 3.05 -20.03 -14.85
C ILE A 599 4.15 -21.10 -14.92
N ALA A 600 4.15 -21.95 -15.94
CA ALA A 600 5.25 -22.88 -16.20
C ALA A 600 6.58 -22.13 -16.39
N LYS A 601 6.61 -21.08 -17.24
CA LYS A 601 7.81 -20.24 -17.43
C LYS A 601 8.36 -19.67 -16.13
N ILE A 602 7.53 -19.18 -15.21
CA ILE A 602 8.05 -18.65 -13.93
C ILE A 602 8.75 -19.75 -13.11
N CYS A 603 8.19 -20.97 -13.09
CA CYS A 603 8.80 -22.13 -12.43
C CYS A 603 10.05 -22.67 -13.13
N GLU A 604 10.21 -22.41 -14.44
CA GLU A 604 11.36 -22.80 -15.28
C GLU A 604 12.48 -21.73 -15.28
N GLU A 605 12.14 -20.44 -15.32
CA GLU A 605 13.07 -19.31 -15.46
C GLU A 605 13.58 -18.78 -14.12
N VAL A 606 12.73 -18.77 -13.07
CA VAL A 606 13.14 -18.37 -11.71
C VAL A 606 13.62 -19.56 -10.91
N GLY A 607 12.95 -20.71 -11.05
CA GLY A 607 13.13 -21.92 -10.25
C GLY A 607 12.28 -21.89 -8.99
N LEU A 608 11.39 -22.89 -8.84
CA LEU A 608 10.45 -22.99 -7.72
C LEU A 608 11.16 -22.96 -6.35
N GLN A 609 12.26 -23.67 -6.17
CA GLN A 609 13.12 -23.63 -4.98
C GLN A 609 13.50 -22.20 -4.52
N LYS A 610 13.73 -21.24 -5.43
CA LYS A 610 14.02 -19.85 -5.06
C LYS A 610 12.77 -19.11 -4.55
N ILE A 611 11.60 -19.43 -5.10
CA ILE A 611 10.32 -18.89 -4.63
C ILE A 611 10.02 -19.43 -3.22
N LEU A 612 10.34 -20.71 -2.95
CA LEU A 612 10.22 -21.32 -1.63
C LEU A 612 11.20 -20.73 -0.61
N GLN A 613 12.43 -20.37 -1.02
CA GLN A 613 13.39 -19.65 -0.15
C GLN A 613 12.85 -18.29 0.34
N LEU A 614 12.05 -17.58 -0.47
CA LEU A 614 11.44 -16.30 -0.06
C LEU A 614 10.37 -16.44 1.04
N LEU A 615 9.87 -17.67 1.30
CA LEU A 615 9.01 -17.94 2.46
C LEU A 615 9.76 -17.74 3.80
N ALA A 616 11.08 -17.86 3.80
CA ALA A 616 11.95 -17.67 4.97
C ALA A 616 12.56 -16.26 5.07
N SER A 617 12.06 -15.29 4.29
CA SER A 617 12.46 -13.87 4.38
C SER A 617 12.16 -13.28 5.76
N GLU A 618 13.04 -12.44 6.31
CA GLU A 618 12.75 -11.68 7.54
C GLU A 618 11.72 -10.55 7.30
N ASP A 619 11.65 -10.05 6.06
CA ASP A 619 10.65 -9.07 5.63
C ASP A 619 9.26 -9.73 5.47
N SER A 620 8.29 -9.26 6.25
CA SER A 620 6.91 -9.77 6.27
C SER A 620 6.13 -9.48 4.98
N ASP A 621 6.42 -8.41 4.24
CA ASP A 621 5.76 -8.14 2.97
C ASP A 621 6.31 -9.06 1.87
N ILE A 622 7.61 -9.37 1.89
CA ILE A 622 8.19 -10.40 1.03
C ILE A 622 7.58 -11.77 1.36
N GLN A 623 7.47 -12.16 2.64
CA GLN A 623 6.78 -13.39 3.05
C GLN A 623 5.34 -13.43 2.52
N ILE A 624 4.55 -12.36 2.74
CA ILE A 624 3.16 -12.27 2.27
C ILE A 624 3.06 -12.49 0.75
N HIS A 625 3.97 -11.92 -0.04
CA HIS A 625 3.96 -12.09 -1.49
C HIS A 625 4.46 -13.47 -1.92
N ALA A 626 5.48 -14.04 -1.27
CA ALA A 626 5.95 -15.40 -1.53
C ALA A 626 4.86 -16.44 -1.24
N VAL A 627 4.19 -16.37 -0.08
CA VAL A 627 3.07 -17.26 0.28
C VAL A 627 1.92 -17.11 -0.73
N LYS A 628 1.57 -15.88 -1.16
CA LYS A 628 0.56 -15.67 -2.21
C LYS A 628 0.95 -16.34 -3.54
N VAL A 629 2.21 -16.30 -3.94
CA VAL A 629 2.67 -17.00 -5.15
C VAL A 629 2.54 -18.51 -4.98
N VAL A 630 3.02 -19.07 -3.87
CA VAL A 630 2.95 -20.52 -3.59
C VAL A 630 1.50 -21.02 -3.49
N ALA A 631 0.59 -20.26 -2.87
CA ALA A 631 -0.83 -20.58 -2.81
C ALA A 631 -1.50 -20.66 -4.20
N ASN A 632 -1.15 -19.72 -5.10
CA ASN A 632 -1.62 -19.73 -6.49
C ASN A 632 -0.99 -20.89 -7.29
N LEU A 633 0.30 -21.21 -7.08
CA LEU A 633 0.95 -22.35 -7.73
C LEU A 633 0.30 -23.68 -7.29
N ALA A 634 0.01 -23.84 -5.99
CA ALA A 634 -0.65 -25.01 -5.43
C ALA A 634 -2.09 -25.21 -5.91
N ALA A 635 -2.74 -24.20 -6.47
CA ALA A 635 -4.08 -24.32 -7.03
C ALA A 635 -4.13 -25.16 -8.34
N GLU A 636 -2.99 -25.39 -8.99
CA GLU A 636 -2.88 -26.27 -10.16
C GLU A 636 -2.35 -27.65 -9.76
N ASP A 637 -3.11 -28.72 -10.06
CA ASP A 637 -2.82 -30.10 -9.64
C ASP A 637 -1.41 -30.60 -10.02
N ILE A 638 -0.90 -30.14 -11.17
CA ILE A 638 0.44 -30.47 -11.68
C ILE A 638 1.58 -29.95 -10.80
N ASN A 639 1.34 -28.90 -10.01
CA ASN A 639 2.33 -28.30 -9.12
C ASN A 639 2.24 -28.83 -7.69
N GLN A 640 1.05 -29.29 -7.25
CA GLN A 640 0.77 -29.66 -5.86
C GLN A 640 1.78 -30.68 -5.31
N LYS A 641 2.15 -31.70 -6.09
CA LYS A 641 3.18 -32.66 -5.69
C LYS A 641 4.58 -32.02 -5.69
N ARG A 642 4.96 -31.36 -6.78
CA ARG A 642 6.28 -30.74 -6.95
C ARG A 642 6.62 -29.71 -5.85
N ILE A 643 5.62 -28.95 -5.37
CA ILE A 643 5.79 -28.01 -4.25
C ILE A 643 6.14 -28.74 -2.95
N VAL A 644 5.58 -29.93 -2.70
CA VAL A 644 5.93 -30.74 -1.53
C VAL A 644 7.30 -31.41 -1.71
N ASP A 645 7.58 -31.94 -2.90
CA ASP A 645 8.88 -32.55 -3.24
C ASP A 645 10.06 -31.54 -3.13
N GLU A 646 9.84 -30.26 -3.49
CA GLU A 646 10.82 -29.17 -3.29
C GLU A 646 10.81 -28.55 -1.87
N GLY A 647 10.13 -29.16 -0.90
CA GLY A 647 10.16 -28.77 0.53
C GLY A 647 9.21 -27.63 0.94
N GLY A 648 8.33 -27.20 0.04
CA GLY A 648 7.42 -26.06 0.27
C GLY A 648 6.36 -26.30 1.35
N LEU A 649 6.00 -27.56 1.62
CA LEU A 649 5.09 -27.89 2.72
C LEU A 649 5.70 -27.57 4.08
N ASP A 650 6.99 -27.87 4.28
CA ASP A 650 7.68 -27.61 5.55
C ASP A 650 7.79 -26.11 5.82
N ALA A 651 8.10 -25.30 4.80
CA ALA A 651 8.12 -23.85 4.89
C ALA A 651 6.72 -23.27 5.22
N LEU A 652 5.66 -23.80 4.60
CA LEU A 652 4.28 -23.39 4.91
C LEU A 652 3.87 -23.78 6.34
N LEU A 653 4.17 -24.99 6.80
CA LEU A 653 3.86 -25.42 8.17
C LEU A 653 4.68 -24.66 9.22
N MET A 654 5.93 -24.31 8.91
CA MET A 654 6.77 -23.45 9.75
C MET A 654 6.14 -22.05 9.91
N LEU A 655 5.72 -21.41 8.81
CA LEU A 655 5.02 -20.11 8.85
C LEU A 655 3.66 -20.20 9.58
N LEU A 656 2.93 -21.31 9.44
CA LEU A 656 1.68 -21.54 10.19
C LEU A 656 1.92 -21.65 11.71
N HIS A 657 3.11 -22.12 12.13
CA HIS A 657 3.49 -22.22 13.53
C HIS A 657 4.01 -20.90 14.10
N SER A 658 4.88 -20.19 13.37
CA SER A 658 5.65 -19.06 13.87
C SER A 658 5.02 -17.69 13.63
N SER A 659 4.17 -17.53 12.62
CA SER A 659 3.60 -16.22 12.28
C SER A 659 2.42 -15.84 13.19
N GLU A 660 2.40 -14.60 13.64
CA GLU A 660 1.23 -13.97 14.28
C GLU A 660 0.44 -13.08 13.29
N ASN A 661 0.95 -12.90 12.07
CA ASN A 661 0.31 -12.07 11.05
C ASN A 661 -0.89 -12.81 10.43
N THR A 662 -2.11 -12.35 10.70
CA THR A 662 -3.37 -12.93 10.19
C THR A 662 -3.38 -13.07 8.67
N THR A 663 -2.73 -12.18 7.91
CA THR A 663 -2.66 -12.31 6.45
C THR A 663 -1.74 -13.45 6.02
N ILE A 664 -0.65 -13.71 6.72
CA ILE A 664 0.20 -14.88 6.47
C ILE A 664 -0.58 -16.14 6.84
N LEU A 665 -1.12 -16.22 8.06
CA LEU A 665 -1.90 -17.38 8.54
C LEU A 665 -3.05 -17.76 7.58
N ARG A 666 -3.81 -16.77 7.10
CA ARG A 666 -4.88 -16.94 6.10
C ARG A 666 -4.39 -17.55 4.79
N VAL A 667 -3.35 -16.98 4.18
CA VAL A 667 -2.89 -17.42 2.84
C VAL A 667 -2.07 -18.72 2.94
N VAL A 668 -1.33 -18.94 4.03
CA VAL A 668 -0.68 -20.23 4.34
C VAL A 668 -1.72 -21.34 4.48
N SER A 669 -2.81 -21.09 5.24
CA SER A 669 -3.90 -22.06 5.38
C SER A 669 -4.58 -22.37 4.03
N GLY A 670 -4.74 -21.36 3.17
CA GLY A 670 -5.24 -21.55 1.79
C GLY A 670 -4.28 -22.34 0.89
N ALA A 671 -2.96 -22.11 1.01
CA ALA A 671 -1.96 -22.90 0.30
C ALA A 671 -2.00 -24.37 0.73
N ILE A 672 -2.11 -24.64 2.03
CA ILE A 672 -2.24 -25.99 2.58
C ILE A 672 -3.57 -26.63 2.15
N ALA A 673 -4.67 -25.87 2.10
CA ALA A 673 -5.95 -26.37 1.57
C ALA A 673 -5.84 -26.85 0.12
N ASN A 674 -5.13 -26.10 -0.73
CA ASN A 674 -4.86 -26.47 -2.13
C ASN A 674 -3.94 -27.71 -2.22
N LEU A 675 -2.84 -27.75 -1.45
CA LEU A 675 -1.97 -28.93 -1.40
C LEU A 675 -2.70 -30.18 -0.90
N ALA A 676 -3.65 -30.03 0.02
CA ALA A 676 -4.49 -31.11 0.55
C ALA A 676 -5.56 -31.63 -0.43
N MET A 677 -5.67 -31.09 -1.65
CA MET A 677 -6.51 -31.70 -2.69
C MET A 677 -5.88 -32.98 -3.27
N ASN A 678 -4.56 -33.17 -3.14
CA ASN A 678 -3.84 -34.35 -3.61
C ASN A 678 -3.74 -35.44 -2.53
N GLU A 679 -4.20 -36.67 -2.81
CA GLU A 679 -4.19 -37.78 -1.83
C GLU A 679 -2.77 -38.10 -1.31
N GLN A 680 -1.73 -37.97 -2.14
CA GLN A 680 -0.34 -38.24 -1.71
C GLN A 680 0.15 -37.17 -0.70
N ASN A 681 -0.26 -35.92 -0.89
CA ASN A 681 0.11 -34.82 0.01
C ASN A 681 -0.64 -34.91 1.35
N GLN A 682 -1.88 -35.41 1.37
CA GLN A 682 -2.70 -35.48 2.58
C GLN A 682 -2.02 -36.28 3.70
N GLY A 683 -1.38 -37.41 3.38
CA GLY A 683 -0.59 -38.18 4.33
C GLY A 683 0.56 -37.35 4.93
N LEU A 684 1.40 -36.78 4.06
CA LEU A 684 2.54 -35.93 4.46
C LEU A 684 2.14 -34.70 5.29
N ILE A 685 0.93 -34.16 5.07
CA ILE A 685 0.37 -33.06 5.89
C ILE A 685 0.02 -33.56 7.30
N ILE A 686 -0.54 -34.77 7.46
CA ILE A 686 -0.85 -35.37 8.76
C ILE A 686 0.42 -35.81 9.49
N ASP A 687 1.34 -36.49 8.81
CA ASP A 687 2.62 -36.95 9.38
C ASP A 687 3.43 -35.79 9.99
N LYS A 688 3.34 -34.61 9.37
CA LYS A 688 3.99 -33.36 9.81
C LYS A 688 3.13 -32.52 10.78
N ARG A 689 2.13 -33.11 11.43
CA ARG A 689 1.21 -32.46 12.40
C ARG A 689 0.46 -31.24 11.84
N GLY A 690 0.25 -31.20 10.53
CA GLY A 690 -0.41 -30.09 9.84
C GLY A 690 -1.86 -29.89 10.27
N ALA A 691 -2.57 -30.97 10.61
CA ALA A 691 -3.92 -30.86 11.18
C ALA A 691 -3.90 -30.22 12.58
N GLN A 692 -2.96 -30.59 13.45
CA GLN A 692 -2.79 -29.96 14.76
C GLN A 692 -2.38 -28.49 14.65
N LEU A 693 -1.52 -28.12 13.70
CA LEU A 693 -1.15 -26.72 13.44
C LEU A 693 -2.34 -25.91 12.92
N LEU A 694 -3.13 -26.45 11.98
CA LEU A 694 -4.38 -25.85 11.51
C LEU A 694 -5.39 -25.68 12.66
N ALA A 695 -5.58 -26.69 13.50
CA ALA A 695 -6.43 -26.61 14.69
C ALA A 695 -5.96 -25.55 15.71
N LYS A 696 -4.63 -25.45 15.92
CA LYS A 696 -4.01 -24.42 16.76
C LYS A 696 -4.25 -23.02 16.20
N THR A 697 -4.14 -22.82 14.89
CA THR A 697 -4.45 -21.55 14.22
C THR A 697 -5.93 -21.19 14.34
N ALA A 698 -6.86 -22.14 14.17
CA ALA A 698 -8.28 -21.91 14.43
C ALA A 698 -8.58 -21.51 15.89
N SER A 699 -7.81 -21.99 16.87
CA SER A 699 -7.95 -21.58 18.27
C SER A 699 -7.34 -20.22 18.62
N LYS A 700 -6.62 -19.59 17.67
CA LYS A 700 -5.89 -18.33 17.85
C LYS A 700 -6.56 -17.11 17.20
N THR A 701 -7.63 -17.29 16.40
CA THR A 701 -8.20 -16.20 15.61
C THR A 701 -9.71 -16.32 15.44
N ASP A 702 -10.40 -15.17 15.52
CA ASP A 702 -11.81 -15.05 15.18
C ASP A 702 -12.05 -14.57 13.74
N ASP A 703 -10.99 -14.31 12.95
CA ASP A 703 -11.12 -13.86 11.54
C ASP A 703 -11.85 -14.91 10.68
N PRO A 704 -13.07 -14.64 10.19
CA PRO A 704 -13.84 -15.61 9.42
C PRO A 704 -13.14 -16.06 8.13
N GLN A 705 -12.25 -15.25 7.56
CA GLN A 705 -11.54 -15.62 6.34
C GLN A 705 -10.40 -16.62 6.61
N THR A 706 -9.62 -16.41 7.67
CA THR A 706 -8.64 -17.41 8.14
C THR A 706 -9.35 -18.71 8.55
N LEU A 707 -10.45 -18.62 9.31
CA LEU A 707 -11.23 -19.79 9.70
C LEU A 707 -11.84 -20.52 8.50
N ARG A 708 -12.31 -19.82 7.46
CA ARG A 708 -12.81 -20.40 6.19
C ARG A 708 -11.70 -21.19 5.49
N MET A 709 -10.48 -20.68 5.43
CA MET A 709 -9.33 -21.38 4.83
C MET A 709 -8.90 -22.61 5.66
N VAL A 710 -8.85 -22.49 6.99
CA VAL A 710 -8.52 -23.61 7.89
C VAL A 710 -9.57 -24.72 7.82
N ALA A 711 -10.86 -24.37 7.88
CA ALA A 711 -11.96 -25.32 7.70
C ALA A 711 -11.92 -25.96 6.30
N GLY A 712 -11.55 -25.20 5.26
CA GLY A 712 -11.34 -25.71 3.91
C GLY A 712 -10.25 -26.80 3.85
N ALA A 713 -9.09 -26.55 4.47
CA ALA A 713 -7.99 -27.51 4.55
C ALA A 713 -8.37 -28.79 5.32
N LEU A 714 -8.92 -28.63 6.53
CA LEU A 714 -9.38 -29.75 7.35
C LEU A 714 -10.47 -30.56 6.65
N ALA A 715 -11.40 -29.91 5.93
CA ALA A 715 -12.45 -30.59 5.17
C ALA A 715 -11.93 -31.36 3.94
N ASN A 716 -10.77 -30.98 3.38
CA ASN A 716 -10.09 -31.77 2.35
C ASN A 716 -9.42 -33.01 2.97
N LEU A 717 -8.74 -32.86 4.13
CA LEU A 717 -8.15 -33.99 4.88
C LEU A 717 -9.22 -35.00 5.36
N CYS A 718 -10.41 -34.54 5.75
CA CYS A 718 -11.58 -35.40 6.04
C CYS A 718 -12.00 -36.31 4.87
N GLY A 719 -11.51 -36.07 3.65
CA GLY A 719 -11.80 -36.90 2.47
C GLY A 719 -11.02 -38.22 2.41
N ASN A 720 -10.07 -38.46 3.34
CA ASN A 720 -9.19 -39.62 3.30
C ASN A 720 -9.46 -40.60 4.44
N GLU A 721 -9.98 -41.78 4.11
CA GLU A 721 -10.36 -42.83 5.07
C GLU A 721 -9.20 -43.34 5.94
N LYS A 722 -7.96 -43.29 5.43
CA LYS A 722 -6.74 -43.75 6.13
C LYS A 722 -6.31 -42.80 7.25
N LEU A 723 -6.72 -41.53 7.16
CA LEU A 723 -6.23 -40.44 8.02
C LEU A 723 -7.22 -40.03 9.12
N LEU A 724 -8.46 -40.56 9.11
CA LEU A 724 -9.55 -40.11 9.98
C LEU A 724 -9.26 -40.22 11.49
N LEU A 725 -8.51 -41.24 11.91
CA LEU A 725 -8.13 -41.41 13.32
C LEU A 725 -7.10 -40.34 13.74
N LEU A 726 -6.01 -40.22 12.99
CA LEU A 726 -4.95 -39.23 13.22
C LEU A 726 -5.51 -37.80 13.15
N LEU A 727 -6.43 -37.51 12.22
CA LEU A 727 -7.11 -36.22 12.08
C LEU A 727 -7.98 -35.86 13.30
N LYS A 728 -8.51 -36.85 14.02
CA LYS A 728 -9.21 -36.66 15.30
C LYS A 728 -8.22 -36.46 16.45
N GLU A 729 -7.15 -37.26 16.52
CA GLU A 729 -6.09 -37.14 17.54
C GLU A 729 -5.34 -35.79 17.47
N ASP A 730 -5.09 -35.28 16.27
CA ASP A 730 -4.56 -33.92 16.03
C ASP A 730 -5.59 -32.81 16.35
N GLY A 731 -6.84 -33.15 16.71
CA GLY A 731 -7.88 -32.20 17.12
C GLY A 731 -8.68 -31.56 15.98
N GLY A 732 -8.54 -32.05 14.74
CA GLY A 732 -9.18 -31.45 13.55
C GLY A 732 -10.71 -31.42 13.61
N VAL A 733 -11.35 -32.49 14.10
CA VAL A 733 -12.83 -32.55 14.28
C VAL A 733 -13.30 -31.50 15.29
N LYS A 734 -12.60 -31.41 16.43
CA LYS A 734 -12.89 -30.44 17.49
C LYS A 734 -12.67 -28.99 17.03
N ALA A 735 -11.67 -28.74 16.19
CA ALA A 735 -11.46 -27.44 15.56
C ALA A 735 -12.59 -27.07 14.59
N LEU A 736 -13.04 -28.01 13.73
CA LEU A 736 -14.18 -27.79 12.85
C LEU A 736 -15.44 -27.40 13.62
N LEU A 737 -15.76 -28.08 14.72
CA LEU A 737 -16.90 -27.71 15.58
C LEU A 737 -16.68 -26.39 16.35
N GLY A 738 -15.45 -26.09 16.76
CA GLY A 738 -15.11 -24.80 17.40
C GLY A 738 -15.38 -23.61 16.48
N MET A 739 -14.99 -23.71 15.20
CA MET A 739 -15.11 -22.65 14.20
C MET A 739 -16.55 -22.25 13.86
N VAL A 740 -17.55 -23.08 14.20
CA VAL A 740 -18.98 -22.74 14.13
C VAL A 740 -19.29 -21.44 14.89
N ARG A 741 -18.58 -21.17 15.99
CA ARG A 741 -18.80 -19.99 16.85
C ARG A 741 -18.56 -18.65 16.14
N SER A 742 -17.87 -18.65 15.00
CA SER A 742 -17.70 -17.46 14.15
C SER A 742 -19.01 -16.94 13.53
N GLY A 743 -20.08 -17.75 13.49
CA GLY A 743 -21.37 -17.39 12.90
C GLY A 743 -21.37 -17.21 11.38
N SER A 744 -20.21 -17.29 10.72
CA SER A 744 -20.07 -17.10 9.28
C SER A 744 -20.68 -18.26 8.49
N SER A 745 -21.57 -17.93 7.55
CA SER A 745 -22.18 -18.88 6.60
C SER A 745 -21.16 -19.77 5.89
N ASP A 746 -20.00 -19.19 5.58
CA ASP A 746 -18.99 -19.82 4.73
C ASP A 746 -18.12 -20.77 5.54
N VAL A 747 -17.74 -20.36 6.75
CA VAL A 747 -17.05 -21.22 7.73
C VAL A 747 -17.96 -22.41 8.06
N ILE A 748 -19.25 -22.15 8.35
CA ILE A 748 -20.25 -23.18 8.61
C ILE A 748 -20.44 -24.13 7.40
N ALA A 749 -20.39 -23.62 6.17
CA ALA A 749 -20.44 -24.44 4.96
C ALA A 749 -19.21 -25.35 4.80
N GLN A 750 -18.00 -24.86 5.10
CA GLN A 750 -16.78 -25.67 5.09
C GLN A 750 -16.77 -26.71 6.22
N VAL A 751 -17.27 -26.36 7.41
CA VAL A 751 -17.44 -27.28 8.55
C VAL A 751 -18.41 -28.40 8.21
N ALA A 752 -19.59 -28.07 7.68
CA ALA A 752 -20.56 -29.07 7.21
C ALA A 752 -19.96 -29.99 6.13
N ARG A 753 -19.20 -29.43 5.17
CA ARG A 753 -18.48 -30.21 4.14
C ARG A 753 -17.46 -31.17 4.76
N GLY A 754 -16.70 -30.72 5.75
CA GLY A 754 -15.71 -31.53 6.46
C GLY A 754 -16.33 -32.70 7.21
N LEU A 755 -17.39 -32.45 7.98
CA LEU A 755 -18.12 -33.50 8.70
C LEU A 755 -18.79 -34.50 7.73
N ALA A 756 -19.33 -34.02 6.61
CA ALA A 756 -19.92 -34.88 5.57
C ALA A 756 -18.88 -35.77 4.88
N ASN A 757 -17.69 -35.23 4.57
CA ASN A 757 -16.57 -36.00 4.02
C ASN A 757 -16.10 -37.07 5.00
N PHE A 758 -15.92 -36.71 6.28
CA PHE A 758 -15.47 -37.62 7.33
C PHE A 758 -16.47 -38.76 7.53
N ALA A 759 -17.75 -38.46 7.77
CA ALA A 759 -18.81 -39.47 7.95
C ALA A 759 -18.91 -40.41 6.74
N LYS A 760 -18.82 -39.87 5.53
CA LYS A 760 -18.83 -40.65 4.29
C LYS A 760 -17.63 -41.59 4.18
N CYS A 761 -16.43 -41.14 4.48
CA CYS A 761 -15.23 -41.98 4.40
C CYS A 761 -15.17 -43.02 5.54
N GLU A 762 -15.64 -42.67 6.74
CA GLU A 762 -15.81 -43.65 7.82
C GLU A 762 -16.79 -44.75 7.43
N SER A 763 -17.96 -44.40 6.88
CA SER A 763 -18.96 -45.39 6.43
C SER A 763 -18.44 -46.33 5.32
N ARG A 764 -17.46 -45.90 4.51
CA ARG A 764 -16.81 -46.76 3.50
C ARG A 764 -15.88 -47.80 4.11
N GLY A 765 -15.10 -47.42 5.12
CA GLY A 765 -14.24 -48.34 5.86
C GLY A 765 -15.03 -49.49 6.50
N ILE A 766 -16.21 -49.19 7.05
CA ILE A 766 -17.14 -50.21 7.59
C ILE A 766 -17.55 -51.21 6.50
N ILE A 767 -17.91 -50.73 5.31
CA ILE A 767 -18.41 -51.55 4.20
C ILE A 767 -17.32 -52.43 3.56
N GLN A 768 -16.06 -51.98 3.52
CA GLN A 768 -14.97 -52.74 2.91
C GLN A 768 -14.27 -53.72 3.87
N ALA A 769 -14.15 -53.39 5.16
CA ALA A 769 -13.39 -54.18 6.12
C ALA A 769 -14.19 -55.33 6.79
N GLY A 770 -15.43 -55.57 6.37
CA GLY A 770 -16.27 -56.67 6.86
C GLY A 770 -17.01 -56.36 8.16
N HIS A 771 -16.36 -55.78 9.17
CA HIS A 771 -16.97 -55.11 10.33
C HIS A 771 -15.96 -54.10 10.93
N ARG A 772 -16.39 -52.85 11.14
CA ARG A 772 -15.73 -51.95 12.11
C ARG A 772 -16.68 -51.84 13.30
N THR A 773 -16.45 -52.67 14.32
CA THR A 773 -17.25 -52.65 15.55
C THR A 773 -16.94 -51.40 16.35
N GLY A 774 -17.96 -50.64 16.72
CA GLY A 774 -17.85 -49.43 17.53
C GLY A 774 -18.54 -48.20 16.95
N ARG A 775 -18.93 -47.32 17.88
CA ARG A 775 -19.47 -45.98 17.65
C ARG A 775 -18.56 -45.16 16.73
N SER A 776 -19.16 -44.39 15.82
CA SER A 776 -18.45 -43.51 14.88
C SER A 776 -17.55 -42.48 15.58
N LEU A 777 -16.38 -42.18 15.00
CA LEU A 777 -15.42 -41.27 15.60
C LEU A 777 -15.96 -39.83 15.78
N LEU A 778 -16.91 -39.39 14.94
CA LEU A 778 -17.55 -38.06 15.06
C LEU A 778 -18.53 -37.93 16.24
N MET A 779 -18.92 -39.04 16.87
CA MET A 779 -19.97 -39.04 17.89
C MET A 779 -19.46 -38.55 19.25
N ASP A 780 -18.14 -38.61 19.48
CA ASP A 780 -17.50 -38.24 20.75
C ASP A 780 -17.31 -36.72 20.90
N ASP A 781 -17.06 -36.00 19.81
CA ASP A 781 -16.86 -34.54 19.81
C ASP A 781 -18.19 -33.74 19.78
N GLY A 782 -19.35 -34.43 19.79
CA GLY A 782 -20.67 -33.80 19.74
C GLY A 782 -21.14 -33.40 18.34
N SER A 783 -20.49 -33.89 17.26
CA SER A 783 -20.87 -33.54 15.88
C SER A 783 -22.34 -33.85 15.56
N LEU A 784 -22.89 -34.96 16.08
CA LEU A 784 -24.27 -35.34 15.82
C LEU A 784 -25.27 -34.28 16.32
N ALA A 785 -25.10 -33.79 17.56
CA ALA A 785 -25.98 -32.76 18.13
C ALA A 785 -25.93 -31.46 17.31
N TRP A 786 -24.75 -31.08 16.80
CA TRP A 786 -24.60 -29.93 15.92
C TRP A 786 -25.29 -30.14 14.56
N LEU A 787 -25.12 -31.31 13.94
CA LEU A 787 -25.75 -31.66 12.66
C LEU A 787 -27.28 -31.66 12.77
N ILE A 788 -27.84 -32.23 13.85
CA ILE A 788 -29.27 -32.21 14.14
C ILE A 788 -29.78 -30.77 14.32
N ALA A 789 -29.11 -29.96 15.14
CA ALA A 789 -29.50 -28.57 15.37
C ALA A 789 -29.46 -27.66 14.12
N ASN A 790 -28.69 -28.04 13.10
CA ASN A 790 -28.50 -27.26 11.87
C ASN A 790 -29.17 -27.88 10.63
N SER A 791 -29.92 -28.98 10.77
CA SER A 791 -30.57 -29.68 9.65
C SER A 791 -31.48 -28.79 8.81
N ASN A 792 -32.09 -27.77 9.43
CA ASN A 792 -33.06 -26.89 8.80
C ASN A 792 -32.42 -25.57 8.31
N THR A 793 -31.09 -25.51 8.18
CA THR A 793 -30.37 -24.30 7.73
C THR A 793 -30.87 -23.79 6.37
N ALA A 794 -30.94 -22.46 6.21
CA ALA A 794 -31.44 -21.80 5.00
C ALA A 794 -30.54 -22.05 3.78
N SER A 795 -29.22 -22.21 3.97
CA SER A 795 -28.28 -22.52 2.88
C SER A 795 -28.49 -23.95 2.38
N ALA A 796 -29.09 -24.11 1.19
CA ALA A 796 -29.28 -25.41 0.56
C ALA A 796 -27.97 -26.18 0.33
N SER A 797 -26.85 -25.47 0.12
CA SER A 797 -25.52 -26.07 -0.01
C SER A 797 -24.99 -26.61 1.33
N THR A 798 -25.16 -25.85 2.41
CA THR A 798 -24.79 -26.31 3.77
C THR A 798 -25.70 -27.47 4.19
N ARG A 799 -27.01 -27.33 3.98
CA ARG A 799 -28.02 -28.35 4.29
C ARG A 799 -27.70 -29.68 3.65
N ARG A 800 -27.41 -29.70 2.34
CA ARG A 800 -26.98 -30.89 1.59
C ARG A 800 -25.85 -31.66 2.29
N HIS A 801 -24.84 -30.96 2.82
CA HIS A 801 -23.72 -31.61 3.51
C HIS A 801 -24.16 -32.18 4.87
N ILE A 802 -24.99 -31.44 5.63
CA ILE A 802 -25.54 -31.90 6.91
C ILE A 802 -26.42 -33.15 6.71
N GLU A 803 -27.33 -33.13 5.72
CA GLU A 803 -28.18 -34.28 5.38
C GLU A 803 -27.34 -35.51 5.00
N LEU A 804 -26.30 -35.32 4.17
CA LEU A 804 -25.37 -36.40 3.82
C LEU A 804 -24.61 -36.94 5.03
N ALA A 805 -24.14 -36.08 5.94
CA ALA A 805 -23.43 -36.50 7.15
C ALA A 805 -24.33 -37.36 8.05
N LEU A 806 -25.57 -36.92 8.29
CA LEU A 806 -26.58 -37.66 9.06
C LEU A 806 -26.89 -39.02 8.41
N CYS A 807 -27.11 -39.06 7.09
CA CYS A 807 -27.36 -40.31 6.36
C CYS A 807 -26.16 -41.28 6.41
N HIS A 808 -24.92 -40.77 6.41
CA HIS A 808 -23.74 -41.63 6.50
C HIS A 808 -23.48 -42.14 7.93
N LEU A 809 -23.73 -41.33 8.96
CA LEU A 809 -23.63 -41.77 10.36
C LEU A 809 -24.71 -42.80 10.74
N ALA A 810 -25.95 -42.66 10.23
CA ALA A 810 -27.05 -43.57 10.52
C ALA A 810 -26.88 -44.99 9.94
N GLN A 811 -25.93 -45.19 9.02
CA GLN A 811 -25.60 -46.52 8.43
C GLN A 811 -24.75 -47.40 9.36
N ASN A 812 -24.25 -46.89 10.49
CA ASN A 812 -23.63 -47.69 11.54
C ASN A 812 -24.67 -48.00 12.63
N GLU A 813 -24.91 -49.28 12.95
CA GLU A 813 -25.86 -49.66 13.99
C GLU A 813 -25.39 -49.22 15.40
N ASP A 814 -24.08 -49.18 15.67
CA ASP A 814 -23.53 -48.69 16.95
C ASP A 814 -23.84 -47.20 17.23
N ASN A 815 -24.26 -46.44 16.21
CA ASN A 815 -24.69 -45.04 16.36
C ASN A 815 -26.19 -44.89 16.69
N ALA A 816 -26.97 -45.98 16.70
CA ALA A 816 -28.43 -45.90 16.76
C ALA A 816 -28.95 -45.25 18.05
N ASN A 817 -28.38 -45.61 19.21
CA ASN A 817 -28.77 -45.07 20.50
C ASN A 817 -28.63 -43.54 20.57
N ASP A 818 -27.55 -42.99 20.00
CA ASP A 818 -27.32 -41.55 19.91
C ASP A 818 -28.32 -40.84 18.98
N PHE A 819 -28.69 -41.49 17.87
CA PHE A 819 -29.72 -40.98 16.96
C PHE A 819 -31.12 -41.00 17.59
N ILE A 820 -31.41 -41.99 18.43
CA ILE A 820 -32.67 -42.06 19.20
C ILE A 820 -32.68 -40.97 20.28
N SER A 821 -31.72 -40.97 21.20
CA SER A 821 -31.67 -40.02 22.32
C SER A 821 -31.47 -38.57 21.90
N GLY A 822 -30.76 -38.33 20.79
CA GLY A 822 -30.53 -36.99 20.23
C GLY A 822 -31.67 -36.46 19.34
N GLY A 823 -32.72 -37.24 19.07
CA GLY A 823 -33.79 -36.87 18.15
C GLY A 823 -33.39 -36.91 16.66
N GLY A 824 -32.26 -37.52 16.34
CA GLY A 824 -31.74 -37.68 14.97
C GLY A 824 -32.62 -38.54 14.07
N VAL A 825 -33.36 -39.51 14.63
CA VAL A 825 -34.36 -40.31 13.88
C VAL A 825 -35.38 -39.39 13.21
N LYS A 826 -35.86 -38.37 13.94
CA LYS A 826 -36.87 -37.44 13.45
C LYS A 826 -36.37 -36.61 12.28
N VAL A 827 -35.13 -36.15 12.35
CA VAL A 827 -34.48 -35.42 11.24
C VAL A 827 -34.25 -36.34 10.05
N LEU A 828 -33.80 -37.59 10.26
CA LEU A 828 -33.50 -38.53 9.19
C LEU A 828 -34.74 -38.95 8.39
N PHE A 829 -35.90 -39.08 9.04
CA PHE A 829 -37.19 -39.30 8.38
C PHE A 829 -37.69 -38.06 7.61
N GLY A 830 -37.56 -36.86 8.20
CA GLY A 830 -37.84 -35.61 7.48
C GLY A 830 -37.00 -35.49 6.21
N ILE A 831 -35.70 -35.81 6.28
CA ILE A 831 -34.81 -35.90 5.10
C ILE A 831 -35.31 -36.95 4.10
N SER A 832 -35.86 -38.07 4.55
CA SER A 832 -36.28 -39.17 3.67
C SER A 832 -37.49 -38.81 2.82
N GLU A 833 -38.44 -38.04 3.34
CA GLU A 833 -39.64 -37.60 2.59
C GLU A 833 -39.50 -36.20 1.97
N GLU A 834 -38.92 -35.23 2.69
CA GLU A 834 -38.97 -33.80 2.35
C GLU A 834 -37.70 -33.25 1.67
N SER A 835 -36.53 -33.91 1.77
CA SER A 835 -35.30 -33.39 1.13
C SER A 835 -35.54 -33.23 -0.37
N SER A 836 -35.16 -32.08 -0.93
CA SER A 836 -35.34 -31.79 -2.37
C SER A 836 -34.47 -32.67 -3.29
N ARG A 837 -33.56 -33.46 -2.72
CA ARG A 837 -32.58 -34.28 -3.43
C ARG A 837 -32.90 -35.76 -3.36
N GLU A 838 -33.30 -36.33 -4.50
CA GLU A 838 -33.62 -37.75 -4.65
C GLU A 838 -32.45 -38.69 -4.27
N ASP A 839 -31.19 -38.29 -4.48
CA ASP A 839 -30.02 -39.07 -4.06
C ASP A 839 -29.86 -39.13 -2.54
N ILE A 840 -30.29 -38.08 -1.82
CA ILE A 840 -30.25 -38.02 -0.36
C ILE A 840 -31.49 -38.68 0.24
N ARG A 841 -32.70 -38.43 -0.30
CA ARG A 841 -33.94 -39.13 0.10
C ARG A 841 -33.75 -40.64 0.10
N ASN A 842 -33.23 -41.20 -1.00
CA ASN A 842 -32.98 -42.64 -1.09
C ASN A 842 -31.88 -43.13 -0.13
N LEU A 843 -30.87 -42.32 0.16
CA LEU A 843 -29.85 -42.68 1.16
C LEU A 843 -30.43 -42.69 2.58
N ALA A 844 -31.29 -41.73 2.93
CA ALA A 844 -32.01 -41.72 4.20
C ALA A 844 -32.97 -42.92 4.33
N LYS A 845 -33.80 -43.19 3.31
CA LYS A 845 -34.68 -44.38 3.27
C LYS A 845 -33.89 -45.70 3.34
N LYS A 846 -32.68 -45.76 2.77
CA LYS A 846 -31.77 -46.91 2.90
C LYS A 846 -31.23 -47.03 4.33
N SER A 847 -30.80 -45.93 4.94
CA SER A 847 -30.22 -45.91 6.30
C SER A 847 -31.24 -46.34 7.35
N LEU A 848 -32.47 -45.81 7.28
CA LEU A 848 -33.59 -46.20 8.15
C LEU A 848 -34.01 -47.67 8.01
N ARG A 849 -33.75 -48.31 6.85
CA ARG A 849 -34.08 -49.73 6.59
C ARG A 849 -32.94 -50.70 6.92
N LEU A 850 -31.70 -50.23 7.00
CA LEU A 850 -30.53 -51.07 7.31
C LEU A 850 -30.19 -51.08 8.80
N ASN A 851 -30.68 -50.10 9.57
CA ASN A 851 -30.43 -49.98 10.99
C ASN A 851 -31.69 -50.39 11.77
N SER A 852 -31.65 -51.59 12.35
CA SER A 852 -32.81 -52.26 12.94
C SER A 852 -33.43 -51.48 14.10
N SER A 853 -32.60 -50.85 14.95
CA SER A 853 -33.06 -50.01 16.06
C SER A 853 -33.70 -48.71 15.59
N LEU A 854 -33.17 -48.06 14.55
CA LEU A 854 -33.78 -46.84 13.99
C LEU A 854 -35.13 -47.14 13.32
N GLN A 855 -35.27 -48.30 12.69
CA GLN A 855 -36.54 -48.73 12.10
C GLN A 855 -37.61 -49.00 13.19
N ALA A 856 -37.21 -49.60 14.32
CA ALA A 856 -38.10 -49.88 15.43
C ALA A 856 -38.61 -48.58 16.08
N GLU A 857 -37.73 -47.61 16.35
CA GLU A 857 -38.11 -46.30 16.91
C GLU A 857 -39.06 -45.53 15.97
N MET A 858 -38.77 -45.54 14.67
CA MET A 858 -39.62 -44.89 13.66
C MET A 858 -41.06 -45.43 13.72
N HIS A 859 -41.25 -46.75 13.76
CA HIS A 859 -42.57 -47.40 13.86
C HIS A 859 -43.25 -47.27 15.24
N MET A 860 -42.56 -46.77 16.27
CA MET A 860 -43.18 -46.43 17.56
C MET A 860 -43.67 -44.98 17.61
N GLN A 861 -43.05 -44.07 16.84
CA GLN A 861 -43.42 -42.65 16.83
C GLN A 861 -44.39 -42.27 15.70
N TRP A 862 -44.38 -43.00 14.57
CA TRP A 862 -45.09 -42.64 13.33
C TRP A 862 -45.62 -43.83 12.52
#